data_AF-A0AAN0JUK2-F1
#
_entry.id   AF-A0AAN0JUK2-F1
#
_cell.length_a   1.000
_cell.length_b   1.000
_cell.length_c   1.000
_cell.angle_alpha   90.00
_cell.angle_beta   90.00
_cell.angle_gamma   90.00
#
_symmetry.space_group_name_H-M   'P 1'
#
loop_
_entity.id
_entity.type
_entity.pdbx_description
1 polymer ?
#
loop_
_entity_poly.entity_id
_entity_poly.type
_entity_poly.pdbx_seq_one_letter_code
_entity_poly.pdbx_strand_id
1 'polypeptide(L)'
;MDRDDDPKGISFDYFLDHKPVIDQMIQHVDLGNAWIVFGLVLVLEKRKLDQLLNSPNFSDKFVEIFEQWLNTTSIDGKRQLLENLRGHVLKPFAEYEKKLMGYEASSNGHCTDEKSELKRNLETKNQEIDHLKVSAQEKDEEMKGAKERIQELEKSLSLVSADMNKMKKNLETKIQETDKLKVSAQEKDEEMKGAKERIKELEESLSSASTDINKLKISLETKIQEINDLMVSAQEKDEEAKAKIEELEGSLSLASDEKSELKRNLETKIQEIDDLKVSIKEKDNESDSKIRELQSIIHEKEEELLSSQQLLKRKEKEVNTLSEGITVKEIESASFRKLSEEQVQEIVALKLKLTDKQKDIAEKESVIKSTNEELLSVRQLLADNQQDIAEKESVIKSINEELSSVRLLLSHTQEELKLQRNELEEKLKTQHRISKMKDREIEGLKAMLYPRNEQDMITSIKWSESEVRLTSPSAEQCTDVLTRIDNNHRQIYLSDSSSDVAQLLIVPLLQKKSVSSLYIFSTPLRHDFIDLFSSKMLDNNTLESLYLNHNSIDDDGVITLVQSLKHNKKLQYLSLEFNTEITSLSVPSLAEFIRIDSTLSVLYVASTSIDAKGVLELVDSLKFNKRLGKIVVDHKHKAICSQFVGKTNRLDFSYSSTTAYENTGITKF
;
A
#
# COMPACT_ATOMS: atom_id res chain seq x y z
N MET A 1 38.91 13.11 -36.58
CA MET A 1 39.30 11.72 -36.35
C MET A 1 38.47 11.19 -35.21
N ASP A 2 37.33 10.66 -35.62
CA ASP A 2 36.65 9.45 -35.15
C ASP A 2 36.44 9.25 -33.66
N ARG A 3 35.15 9.39 -33.28
CA ARG A 3 34.44 8.39 -32.46
C ARG A 3 32.92 8.58 -32.63
N ASP A 4 32.46 8.33 -33.86
CA ASP A 4 31.13 7.77 -34.09
C ASP A 4 31.32 6.24 -34.15
N ASP A 5 30.91 5.54 -33.11
CA ASP A 5 30.68 4.10 -33.15
C ASP A 5 29.61 3.78 -32.11
N ASP A 6 28.35 3.99 -32.52
CA ASP A 6 27.17 3.44 -31.88
C ASP A 6 27.02 1.96 -32.33
N PRO A 7 26.81 0.97 -31.46
CA PRO A 7 26.99 -0.45 -31.79
C PRO A 7 25.97 -1.04 -32.78
N LYS A 8 25.11 -0.24 -33.42
CA LYS A 8 24.13 -0.69 -34.42
C LYS A 8 23.97 0.22 -35.65
N GLY A 9 25.04 0.92 -36.03
CA GLY A 9 25.36 1.16 -37.45
C GLY A 9 24.40 1.99 -38.31
N ILE A 10 23.86 3.11 -37.81
CA ILE A 10 23.17 4.10 -38.65
C ILE A 10 23.60 5.51 -38.21
N SER A 11 24.13 6.33 -39.14
CA SER A 11 24.57 7.70 -38.81
C SER A 11 23.39 8.66 -38.64
N PHE A 12 23.58 9.70 -37.84
CA PHE A 12 22.56 10.74 -37.61
C PHE A 12 22.09 11.44 -38.91
N ASP A 13 22.98 11.56 -39.90
CA ASP A 13 22.62 12.08 -41.22
C ASP A 13 21.65 11.17 -41.97
N TYR A 14 21.79 9.85 -41.85
CA TYR A 14 20.85 8.89 -42.45
C TYR A 14 19.46 8.97 -41.81
N PHE A 15 19.39 9.23 -40.50
CA PHE A 15 18.14 9.42 -39.75
C PHE A 15 17.35 10.66 -40.23
N LEU A 16 18.03 11.72 -40.69
CA LEU A 16 17.38 12.95 -41.15
C LEU A 16 16.80 12.85 -42.58
N ASP A 17 17.37 11.98 -43.42
CA ASP A 17 16.98 11.84 -44.83
C ASP A 17 15.89 10.77 -45.07
N HIS A 18 15.46 10.04 -44.03
CA HIS A 18 14.46 8.97 -44.13
C HIS A 18 13.32 9.15 -43.10
N LYS A 19 12.15 8.55 -43.36
CA LYS A 19 11.03 8.55 -42.39
C LYS A 19 11.32 7.51 -41.30
N PRO A 20 11.60 7.88 -40.04
CA PRO A 20 12.02 6.92 -39.03
C PRO A 20 10.85 6.09 -38.50
N VAL A 21 11.16 4.89 -37.99
CA VAL A 21 10.22 3.97 -37.34
C VAL A 21 10.24 4.19 -35.82
N ILE A 22 9.16 3.89 -35.11
CA ILE A 22 8.97 4.16 -33.66
C ILE A 22 10.17 3.69 -32.81
N ASP A 23 10.72 2.51 -33.10
CA ASP A 23 11.86 1.94 -32.37
C ASP A 23 13.16 2.75 -32.54
N GLN A 24 13.33 3.45 -33.67
CA GLN A 24 14.49 4.32 -33.94
C GLN A 24 14.36 5.68 -33.21
N MET A 25 13.13 6.16 -32.99
CA MET A 25 12.90 7.38 -32.21
C MET A 25 13.23 7.19 -30.74
N ILE A 26 12.91 6.03 -30.17
CA ILE A 26 13.17 5.70 -28.77
C ILE A 26 14.68 5.56 -28.49
N GLN A 27 15.46 5.13 -29.49
CA GLN A 27 16.92 5.00 -29.36
C GLN A 27 17.69 6.33 -29.43
N HIS A 28 17.21 7.30 -30.22
CA HIS A 28 17.91 8.56 -30.44
C HIS A 28 17.32 9.76 -29.67
N VAL A 29 16.17 9.60 -29.01
CA VAL A 29 15.52 10.66 -28.23
C VAL A 29 15.22 10.15 -26.82
N ASP A 30 15.93 10.67 -25.83
CA ASP A 30 15.66 10.40 -24.41
C ASP A 30 14.33 11.06 -24.01
N LEU A 31 13.37 10.24 -23.58
CA LEU A 31 11.98 10.62 -23.32
C LEU A 31 11.78 11.27 -21.93
N GLY A 32 12.85 11.57 -21.18
CA GLY A 32 12.84 12.43 -19.99
C GLY A 32 13.00 13.93 -20.31
N ASN A 33 12.62 14.82 -19.37
CA ASN A 33 12.82 16.29 -19.25
C ASN A 33 12.87 17.24 -20.50
N ALA A 34 12.73 16.79 -21.74
CA ALA A 34 12.96 17.58 -22.96
C ALA A 34 11.73 17.66 -23.88
N TRP A 35 10.51 17.46 -23.37
CA TRP A 35 9.29 17.54 -24.17
C TRP A 35 8.89 18.97 -24.55
N ILE A 36 9.30 19.98 -23.77
CA ILE A 36 9.15 21.40 -24.14
C ILE A 36 9.98 21.70 -25.40
N VAL A 37 11.15 21.05 -25.53
CA VAL A 37 12.01 21.15 -26.72
C VAL A 37 11.37 20.42 -27.89
N PHE A 38 10.83 19.22 -27.70
CA PHE A 38 10.14 18.47 -28.76
C PHE A 38 8.89 19.20 -29.29
N GLY A 39 8.11 19.86 -28.41
CA GLY A 39 6.96 20.68 -28.79
C GLY A 39 7.32 22.01 -29.45
N LEU A 40 8.43 22.65 -29.06
CA LEU A 40 8.94 23.87 -29.70
C LEU A 40 9.62 23.59 -31.05
N VAL A 41 10.21 22.40 -31.22
CA VAL A 41 10.89 21.94 -32.45
C VAL A 41 9.91 21.69 -33.60
N LEU A 42 8.64 21.39 -33.31
CA LEU A 42 7.64 21.09 -34.33
C LEU A 42 6.88 22.32 -34.87
N VAL A 43 7.13 23.53 -34.34
CA VAL A 43 6.50 24.82 -34.67
C VAL A 43 5.16 24.68 -35.40
N LEU A 44 4.14 24.30 -34.65
CA LEU A 44 2.76 24.56 -35.08
C LEU A 44 2.52 26.07 -35.11
N GLU A 45 1.74 26.56 -36.08
CA GLU A 45 1.30 27.95 -36.12
C GLU A 45 0.80 28.36 -34.72
N LYS A 46 1.36 29.43 -34.17
CA LYS A 46 1.16 29.89 -32.78
C LYS A 46 -0.29 29.84 -32.29
N ARG A 47 -1.26 30.15 -33.16
CA ARG A 47 -2.71 30.07 -32.86
C ARG A 47 -3.25 28.65 -32.62
N LYS A 48 -2.70 27.63 -33.26
CA LYS A 48 -3.13 26.22 -33.08
C LYS A 48 -2.49 25.58 -31.86
N LEU A 49 -1.26 25.98 -31.52
CA LEU A 49 -0.59 25.60 -30.28
C LEU A 49 -1.34 26.13 -29.04
N ASP A 50 -1.83 27.37 -29.11
CA ASP A 50 -2.63 27.99 -28.04
C ASP A 50 -4.01 27.31 -27.86
N GLN A 51 -4.63 26.82 -28.93
CA GLN A 51 -5.88 26.03 -28.86
C GLN A 51 -5.64 24.64 -28.26
N LEU A 52 -4.54 23.98 -28.62
CA LEU A 52 -4.14 22.68 -28.08
C LEU A 52 -3.86 22.77 -26.58
N LEU A 53 -3.16 23.80 -26.10
CA LEU A 53 -2.79 23.96 -24.69
C LEU A 53 -4.00 24.09 -23.74
N ASN A 54 -5.17 24.53 -24.23
CA ASN A 54 -6.39 24.74 -23.45
C ASN A 54 -7.32 23.51 -23.31
N SER A 55 -6.97 22.34 -23.86
CA SER A 55 -7.76 21.11 -23.70
C SER A 55 -7.45 20.39 -22.37
N PRO A 56 -8.46 19.86 -21.64
CA PRO A 56 -8.32 19.40 -20.26
C PRO A 56 -7.66 18.01 -20.08
N ASN A 57 -7.53 17.18 -21.12
CA ASN A 57 -6.99 15.82 -21.02
C ASN A 57 -5.67 15.62 -21.79
N PHE A 58 -4.69 15.01 -21.12
CA PHE A 58 -3.28 14.88 -21.55
C PHE A 58 -3.05 13.86 -22.68
N SER A 59 -3.85 12.79 -22.73
CA SER A 59 -3.66 11.66 -23.66
C SER A 59 -4.07 11.99 -25.11
N ASP A 60 -5.15 12.75 -25.29
CA ASP A 60 -5.64 13.15 -26.63
C ASP A 60 -4.69 14.16 -27.30
N LYS A 61 -4.00 14.97 -26.46
CA LYS A 61 -2.95 15.94 -26.85
C LYS A 61 -1.75 15.29 -27.53
N PHE A 62 -1.35 14.11 -27.08
CA PHE A 62 -0.17 13.38 -27.57
C PHE A 62 -0.40 12.83 -28.99
N VAL A 63 -1.62 12.34 -29.25
CA VAL A 63 -1.98 11.71 -30.52
C VAL A 63 -2.06 12.74 -31.66
N GLU A 64 -2.66 13.91 -31.43
CA GLU A 64 -2.80 14.95 -32.46
C GLU A 64 -1.47 15.56 -32.92
N ILE A 65 -0.52 15.77 -32.00
CA ILE A 65 0.82 16.34 -32.33
C ILE A 65 1.64 15.34 -33.15
N PHE A 66 1.52 14.06 -32.84
CA PHE A 66 2.21 12.98 -33.53
C PHE A 66 1.70 12.78 -34.97
N GLU A 67 0.39 12.89 -35.19
CA GLU A 67 -0.22 12.78 -36.53
C GLU A 67 0.19 13.91 -37.49
N GLN A 68 0.47 15.11 -36.99
CA GLN A 68 0.85 16.23 -37.86
C GLN A 68 2.30 16.19 -38.33
N TRP A 69 3.24 15.75 -37.49
CA TRP A 69 4.64 15.56 -37.91
C TRP A 69 4.77 14.49 -39.01
N LEU A 70 3.92 13.46 -38.96
CA LEU A 70 3.84 12.41 -39.99
C LEU A 70 3.42 12.92 -41.37
N ASN A 71 2.80 14.11 -41.45
CA ASN A 71 2.19 14.66 -42.67
C ASN A 71 2.98 15.82 -43.33
N THR A 72 4.12 16.26 -42.76
CA THR A 72 4.99 17.30 -43.36
C THR A 72 5.94 16.69 -44.41
N THR A 73 5.84 17.13 -45.67
CA THR A 73 6.30 16.37 -46.86
C THR A 73 7.66 16.73 -47.47
N SER A 74 8.41 17.73 -47.00
CA SER A 74 9.74 18.08 -47.58
C SER A 74 10.89 17.96 -46.58
N ILE A 75 11.95 17.24 -46.99
CA ILE A 75 13.20 17.01 -46.23
C ILE A 75 13.98 18.33 -46.04
N ASP A 76 14.00 19.20 -47.05
CA ASP A 76 14.63 20.53 -46.94
C ASP A 76 13.94 21.41 -45.91
N GLY A 77 12.61 21.30 -45.79
CA GLY A 77 11.82 21.98 -44.78
C GLY A 77 12.14 21.51 -43.35
N LYS A 78 12.50 20.23 -43.17
CA LYS A 78 12.93 19.67 -41.87
C LYS A 78 14.36 20.10 -41.52
N ARG A 79 15.25 20.15 -42.51
CA ARG A 79 16.69 20.49 -42.33
C ARG A 79 16.93 21.97 -42.07
N GLN A 80 16.25 22.86 -42.79
CA GLN A 80 16.36 24.31 -42.62
C GLN A 80 15.76 24.79 -41.29
N LEU A 81 14.79 24.04 -40.74
CA LEU A 81 14.20 24.27 -39.41
C LEU A 81 15.21 23.95 -38.29
N LEU A 82 15.94 22.84 -38.43
CA LEU A 82 16.96 22.39 -37.47
C LEU A 82 18.22 23.30 -37.47
N GLU A 83 18.67 23.77 -38.64
CA GLU A 83 19.84 24.66 -38.76
C GLU A 83 19.57 26.07 -38.19
N ASN A 84 18.37 26.62 -38.36
CA ASN A 84 18.00 27.90 -37.73
C ASN A 84 17.91 27.82 -36.19
N LEU A 85 17.56 26.65 -35.65
CA LEU A 85 17.56 26.40 -34.20
C LEU A 85 18.98 26.32 -33.61
N ARG A 86 19.95 25.79 -34.38
CA ARG A 86 21.37 25.76 -33.99
C ARG A 86 21.96 27.16 -33.79
N GLY A 87 21.51 28.15 -34.57
CA GLY A 87 21.98 29.54 -34.50
C GLY A 87 21.47 30.37 -33.32
N HIS A 88 20.34 30.01 -32.69
CA HIS A 88 19.78 30.75 -31.56
C HIS A 88 20.10 30.17 -30.18
N VAL A 89 20.60 28.93 -30.10
CA VAL A 89 21.03 28.30 -28.84
C VAL A 89 22.46 28.69 -28.43
N LEU A 90 23.29 29.20 -29.35
CA LEU A 90 24.69 29.56 -29.06
C LEU A 90 24.93 31.01 -28.60
N LYS A 91 23.92 31.89 -28.64
CA LYS A 91 24.08 33.27 -28.12
C LYS A 91 24.07 33.39 -26.58
N PRO A 92 23.28 32.61 -25.82
CA PRO A 92 23.34 32.67 -24.36
C PRO A 92 24.56 31.94 -23.75
N PHE A 93 25.16 30.97 -24.46
CA PHE A 93 26.30 30.20 -23.94
C PHE A 93 27.62 30.97 -23.97
N ALA A 94 27.86 31.79 -25.00
CA ALA A 94 29.08 32.60 -25.09
C ALA A 94 29.15 33.72 -24.04
N GLU A 95 28.01 34.24 -23.57
CA GLU A 95 27.96 35.21 -22.46
C GLU A 95 28.12 34.57 -21.08
N TYR A 96 27.71 33.31 -20.93
CA TYR A 96 27.88 32.54 -19.70
C TYR A 96 29.32 32.05 -19.51
N GLU A 97 30.00 31.60 -20.58
CA GLU A 97 31.44 31.24 -20.55
C GLU A 97 32.32 32.45 -20.23
N LYS A 98 31.98 33.63 -20.76
CA LYS A 98 32.72 34.87 -20.48
C LYS A 98 32.52 35.36 -19.04
N LYS A 99 31.38 35.06 -18.42
CA LYS A 99 31.14 35.30 -16.99
C LYS A 99 31.82 34.27 -16.10
N LEU A 100 31.85 32.99 -16.47
CA LEU A 100 32.55 31.94 -15.72
C LEU A 100 34.07 32.19 -15.68
N MET A 101 34.67 32.55 -16.81
CA MET A 101 36.11 32.89 -16.90
C MET A 101 36.49 34.15 -16.10
N GLY A 102 35.53 35.04 -15.80
CA GLY A 102 35.75 36.22 -14.95
C GLY A 102 35.72 35.90 -13.45
N TYR A 103 35.00 34.86 -13.03
CA TYR A 103 34.93 34.44 -11.63
C TYR A 103 36.14 33.59 -11.20
N GLU A 104 36.74 32.82 -12.11
CA GLU A 104 37.94 32.02 -11.80
C GLU A 104 39.21 32.86 -11.58
N ALA A 105 39.24 34.12 -12.03
CA ALA A 105 40.37 35.02 -11.81
C ALA A 105 40.34 35.78 -10.46
N SER A 106 39.23 35.71 -9.70
CA SER A 106 39.00 36.57 -8.52
C SER A 106 38.89 35.83 -7.18
N SER A 107 39.00 34.50 -7.14
CA SER A 107 39.00 33.76 -5.86
C SER A 107 40.28 32.95 -5.65
N ASN A 108 41.41 33.65 -5.52
CA ASN A 108 42.57 33.12 -4.82
C ASN A 108 42.53 33.63 -3.38
N GLY A 109 42.03 32.79 -2.47
CA GLY A 109 42.08 33.06 -1.03
C GLY A 109 41.10 32.25 -0.19
N HIS A 110 41.61 31.16 0.41
CA HIS A 110 41.08 30.41 1.56
C HIS A 110 39.73 29.67 1.45
N CYS A 111 39.81 28.34 1.24
CA CYS A 111 39.29 27.27 2.12
C CYS A 111 39.34 25.95 1.33
N THR A 112 40.41 25.17 1.49
CA THR A 112 40.64 23.94 0.70
C THR A 112 39.92 22.71 1.26
N ASP A 113 39.38 22.79 2.48
CA ASP A 113 38.93 21.61 3.22
C ASP A 113 37.42 21.36 3.04
N GLU A 114 36.57 22.40 3.08
CA GLU A 114 35.12 22.23 2.87
C GLU A 114 34.77 21.83 1.43
N LYS A 115 35.50 22.34 0.44
CA LYS A 115 35.30 22.00 -0.98
C LYS A 115 35.69 20.55 -1.29
N SER A 116 36.73 20.04 -0.63
CA SER A 116 37.17 18.66 -0.79
C SER A 116 36.26 17.68 -0.05
N GLU A 117 35.70 18.09 1.09
CA GLU A 117 34.70 17.31 1.84
C GLU A 117 33.34 17.25 1.14
N LEU A 118 32.85 18.37 0.59
CA LEU A 118 31.64 18.40 -0.26
C LEU A 118 31.79 17.52 -1.49
N LYS A 119 32.96 17.56 -2.15
CA LYS A 119 33.23 16.71 -3.33
C LYS A 119 33.22 15.22 -2.97
N ARG A 120 33.80 14.86 -1.82
CA ARG A 120 33.82 13.48 -1.32
C ARG A 120 32.41 12.99 -0.99
N ASN A 121 31.61 13.83 -0.33
CA ASN A 121 30.20 13.51 -0.02
C ASN A 121 29.35 13.33 -1.28
N LEU A 122 29.59 14.14 -2.31
CA LEU A 122 28.93 14.02 -3.61
C LEU A 122 29.33 12.73 -4.33
N GLU A 123 30.60 12.35 -4.30
CA GLU A 123 31.08 11.07 -4.83
C GLU A 123 30.48 9.87 -4.08
N THR A 124 30.37 9.92 -2.75
CA THR A 124 29.72 8.88 -1.95
C THR A 124 28.22 8.77 -2.27
N LYS A 125 27.52 9.90 -2.40
CA LYS A 125 26.09 9.91 -2.76
C LYS A 125 25.85 9.40 -4.19
N ASN A 126 26.74 9.70 -5.13
CA ASN A 126 26.65 9.16 -6.48
C ASN A 126 26.87 7.63 -6.50
N GLN A 127 27.78 7.10 -5.69
CA GLN A 127 27.96 5.66 -5.53
C GLN A 127 26.71 4.96 -4.93
N GLU A 128 26.04 5.60 -3.96
CA GLU A 128 24.76 5.10 -3.44
C GLU A 128 23.66 5.10 -4.52
N ILE A 129 23.59 6.15 -5.34
CA ILE A 129 22.63 6.24 -6.46
C ILE A 129 22.89 5.14 -7.49
N ASP A 130 24.15 4.85 -7.82
CA ASP A 130 24.50 3.80 -8.77
C ASP A 130 24.16 2.40 -8.21
N HIS A 131 24.36 2.15 -6.92
CA HIS A 131 23.90 0.92 -6.26
C HIS A 131 22.37 0.76 -6.31
N LEU A 132 21.63 1.85 -6.07
CA LEU A 132 20.16 1.83 -6.15
C LEU A 132 19.66 1.59 -7.58
N LYS A 133 20.36 2.08 -8.61
CA LYS A 133 20.02 1.81 -10.02
C LYS A 133 20.19 0.35 -10.39
N VAL A 134 21.28 -0.29 -9.94
CA VAL A 134 21.50 -1.74 -10.18
C VAL A 134 20.41 -2.55 -9.47
N SER A 135 20.08 -2.22 -8.23
CA SER A 135 19.00 -2.89 -7.49
C SER A 135 17.62 -2.70 -8.14
N ALA A 136 17.36 -1.53 -8.72
CA ALA A 136 16.13 -1.29 -9.49
C ALA A 136 16.08 -2.13 -10.78
N GLN A 137 17.20 -2.26 -11.51
CA GLN A 137 17.27 -3.13 -12.70
C GLN A 137 17.06 -4.61 -12.36
N GLU A 138 17.63 -5.10 -11.26
CA GLU A 138 17.40 -6.47 -10.78
C GLU A 138 15.91 -6.71 -10.47
N LYS A 139 15.24 -5.72 -9.85
CA LYS A 139 13.82 -5.79 -9.55
C LYS A 139 12.93 -5.73 -10.80
N ASP A 140 13.34 -4.98 -11.83
CA ASP A 140 12.61 -4.94 -13.10
C ASP A 140 12.70 -6.28 -13.86
N GLU A 141 13.86 -6.94 -13.84
CA GLU A 141 14.00 -8.29 -14.42
C GLU A 141 13.21 -9.36 -13.62
N GLU A 142 13.17 -9.27 -12.28
CA GLU A 142 12.27 -10.11 -11.47
C GLU A 142 10.80 -9.88 -11.83
N MET A 143 10.39 -8.63 -12.03
CA MET A 143 9.01 -8.28 -12.41
C MET A 143 8.64 -8.78 -13.80
N LYS A 144 9.60 -8.77 -14.73
CA LYS A 144 9.43 -9.34 -16.08
C LYS A 144 9.23 -10.85 -16.02
N GLY A 145 10.06 -11.58 -15.26
CA GLY A 145 9.89 -13.01 -15.05
C GLY A 145 8.57 -13.37 -14.35
N ALA A 146 8.07 -12.52 -13.46
CA ALA A 146 6.76 -12.68 -12.85
C ALA A 146 5.61 -12.49 -13.86
N LYS A 147 5.70 -11.51 -14.76
CA LYS A 147 4.70 -11.29 -15.82
C LYS A 147 4.60 -12.46 -16.78
N GLU A 148 5.74 -13.02 -17.20
CA GLU A 148 5.78 -14.20 -18.09
C GLU A 148 5.11 -15.42 -17.43
N ARG A 149 5.37 -15.65 -16.14
CA ARG A 149 4.70 -16.71 -15.35
C ARG A 149 3.19 -16.50 -15.21
N ILE A 150 2.74 -15.27 -15.01
CA ILE A 150 1.30 -14.94 -14.96
C ILE A 150 0.65 -15.28 -16.30
N GLN A 151 1.28 -14.90 -17.41
CA GLN A 151 0.76 -15.17 -18.75
C GLN A 151 0.69 -16.67 -19.06
N GLU A 152 1.65 -17.46 -18.58
CA GLU A 152 1.65 -18.92 -18.70
C GLU A 152 0.53 -19.55 -17.85
N LEU A 153 0.33 -19.08 -16.62
CA LEU A 153 -0.77 -19.52 -15.74
C LEU A 153 -2.14 -19.18 -16.33
N GLU A 154 -2.32 -18.00 -16.92
CA GLU A 154 -3.56 -17.62 -17.61
C GLU A 154 -3.87 -18.56 -18.79
N LYS A 155 -2.84 -18.95 -19.56
CA LYS A 155 -2.98 -19.91 -20.65
C LYS A 155 -3.36 -21.30 -20.14
N SER A 156 -2.75 -21.77 -19.06
CA SER A 156 -3.12 -23.02 -18.40
C SER A 156 -4.56 -22.99 -17.86
N LEU A 157 -4.99 -21.86 -17.26
CA LEU A 157 -6.35 -21.68 -16.77
C LEU A 157 -7.39 -21.73 -17.91
N SER A 158 -7.07 -21.15 -19.07
CA SER A 158 -7.92 -21.24 -20.27
C SER A 158 -8.10 -22.67 -20.76
N LEU A 159 -7.05 -23.49 -20.72
CA LEU A 159 -7.12 -24.91 -21.12
C LEU A 159 -7.99 -25.72 -20.15
N VAL A 160 -7.79 -25.54 -18.85
CA VAL A 160 -8.60 -26.21 -17.81
C VAL A 160 -10.07 -25.80 -17.90
N SER A 161 -10.36 -24.53 -18.17
CA SER A 161 -11.73 -24.04 -18.40
C SER A 161 -12.40 -24.73 -19.60
N ALA A 162 -11.66 -24.91 -20.70
CA ALA A 162 -12.17 -25.61 -21.88
C ALA A 162 -12.49 -27.09 -21.58
N ASP A 163 -11.60 -27.78 -20.85
CA ASP A 163 -11.79 -29.17 -20.45
C ASP A 163 -12.97 -29.33 -19.48
N MET A 164 -13.11 -28.41 -18.51
CA MET A 164 -14.21 -28.41 -17.56
C MET A 164 -15.57 -28.18 -18.26
N ASN A 165 -15.62 -27.31 -19.27
CA ASN A 165 -16.82 -27.10 -20.09
C ASN A 165 -17.17 -28.33 -20.94
N LYS A 166 -16.16 -29.03 -21.48
CA LYS A 166 -16.36 -30.29 -22.21
C LYS A 166 -16.90 -31.39 -21.29
N MET A 167 -16.36 -31.49 -20.07
CA MET A 167 -16.82 -32.45 -19.05
C MET A 167 -18.25 -32.15 -18.59
N LYS A 168 -18.59 -30.86 -18.39
CA LYS A 168 -19.95 -30.41 -18.07
C LYS A 168 -20.96 -30.83 -19.13
N LYS A 169 -20.64 -30.63 -20.41
CA LYS A 169 -21.50 -31.05 -21.52
C LYS A 169 -21.72 -32.57 -21.55
N ASN A 170 -20.68 -33.35 -21.23
CA ASN A 170 -20.77 -34.82 -21.13
C ASN A 170 -21.61 -35.28 -19.92
N LEU A 171 -21.57 -34.55 -18.81
CA LEU A 171 -22.42 -34.80 -17.65
C LEU A 171 -23.88 -34.48 -17.96
N GLU A 172 -24.16 -33.38 -18.65
CA GLU A 172 -25.51 -33.01 -19.06
C GLU A 172 -26.14 -34.06 -19.99
N THR A 173 -25.39 -34.60 -20.95
CA THR A 173 -25.88 -35.70 -21.80
C THR A 173 -26.12 -36.98 -21.01
N LYS A 174 -25.23 -37.36 -20.09
CA LYS A 174 -25.44 -38.53 -19.22
C LYS A 174 -26.64 -38.37 -18.28
N ILE A 175 -26.90 -37.17 -17.77
CA ILE A 175 -28.10 -36.88 -16.96
C ILE A 175 -29.36 -37.09 -17.80
N GLN A 176 -29.40 -36.58 -19.03
CA GLN A 176 -30.54 -36.79 -19.93
C GLN A 176 -30.76 -38.28 -20.27
N GLU A 177 -29.70 -39.08 -20.43
CA GLU A 177 -29.81 -40.52 -20.62
C GLU A 177 -30.35 -41.23 -19.36
N THR A 178 -29.90 -40.79 -18.17
CA THR A 178 -30.36 -41.35 -16.89
C THR A 178 -31.83 -41.03 -16.64
N ASP A 179 -32.29 -39.83 -16.98
CA ASP A 179 -33.70 -39.43 -16.86
C ASP A 179 -34.59 -40.24 -17.81
N LYS A 180 -34.14 -40.53 -19.03
CA LYS A 180 -34.85 -41.43 -19.97
C LYS A 180 -34.98 -42.85 -19.41
N LEU A 181 -33.91 -43.39 -18.84
CA LEU A 181 -33.94 -44.72 -18.21
C LEU A 181 -34.88 -44.76 -17.00
N LYS A 182 -34.97 -43.66 -16.25
CA LYS A 182 -35.86 -43.55 -15.08
C LYS A 182 -37.34 -43.56 -15.46
N VAL A 183 -37.72 -42.89 -16.55
CA VAL A 183 -39.09 -42.94 -17.09
C VAL A 183 -39.44 -44.37 -17.55
N SER A 184 -38.53 -45.03 -18.28
CA SER A 184 -38.74 -46.42 -18.71
C SER A 184 -38.85 -47.40 -17.53
N ALA A 185 -38.11 -47.18 -16.45
CA ALA A 185 -38.23 -47.98 -15.23
C ALA A 185 -39.59 -47.79 -14.54
N GLN A 186 -40.13 -46.56 -14.48
CA GLN A 186 -41.47 -46.31 -13.95
C GLN A 186 -42.57 -46.99 -14.77
N GLU A 187 -42.46 -46.97 -16.10
CA GLU A 187 -43.41 -47.69 -16.98
C GLU A 187 -43.38 -49.20 -16.69
N LYS A 188 -42.19 -49.76 -16.48
CA LYS A 188 -42.02 -51.19 -16.13
C LYS A 188 -42.54 -51.53 -14.74
N ASP A 189 -42.42 -50.63 -13.75
CA ASP A 189 -42.98 -50.83 -12.42
C ASP A 189 -44.52 -50.84 -12.43
N GLU A 190 -45.17 -50.00 -13.23
CA GLU A 190 -46.63 -50.01 -13.41
C GLU A 190 -47.11 -51.27 -14.15
N GLU A 191 -46.39 -51.74 -15.18
CA GLU A 191 -46.67 -53.04 -15.82
C GLU A 191 -46.57 -54.19 -14.80
N MET A 192 -45.57 -54.17 -13.93
CA MET A 192 -45.35 -55.20 -12.91
C MET A 192 -46.43 -55.18 -11.83
N LYS A 193 -46.95 -53.99 -11.49
CA LYS A 193 -48.09 -53.83 -10.57
C LYS A 193 -49.37 -54.43 -11.15
N GLY A 194 -49.66 -54.15 -12.43
CA GLY A 194 -50.78 -54.76 -13.14
C GLY A 194 -50.65 -56.29 -13.25
N ALA A 195 -49.44 -56.82 -13.42
CA ALA A 195 -49.19 -58.26 -13.39
C ALA A 195 -49.45 -58.88 -12.02
N LYS A 196 -49.07 -58.21 -10.92
CA LYS A 196 -49.32 -58.67 -9.54
C LYS A 196 -50.81 -58.72 -9.20
N GLU A 197 -51.60 -57.72 -9.62
CA GLU A 197 -53.05 -57.72 -9.42
C GLU A 197 -53.72 -58.88 -10.18
N ARG A 198 -53.30 -59.16 -11.41
CA ARG A 198 -53.78 -60.31 -12.18
C ARG A 198 -53.42 -61.65 -11.55
N ILE A 199 -52.22 -61.78 -10.98
CA ILE A 199 -51.84 -62.99 -10.23
C ILE A 199 -52.77 -63.18 -9.03
N LYS A 200 -53.07 -62.11 -8.29
CA LYS A 200 -53.98 -62.15 -7.15
C LYS A 200 -55.40 -62.59 -7.56
N GLU A 201 -55.94 -62.06 -8.66
CA GLU A 201 -57.24 -62.48 -9.21
C GLU A 201 -57.26 -63.96 -9.62
N LEU A 202 -56.16 -64.45 -10.21
CA LEU A 202 -56.02 -65.86 -10.58
C LEU A 202 -55.92 -66.76 -9.33
N GLU A 203 -55.23 -66.33 -8.29
CA GLU A 203 -55.14 -67.06 -7.01
C GLU A 203 -56.51 -67.16 -6.32
N GLU A 204 -57.29 -66.08 -6.30
CA GLU A 204 -58.67 -66.05 -5.77
C GLU A 204 -59.58 -66.98 -6.59
N SER A 205 -59.46 -66.95 -7.92
CA SER A 205 -60.20 -67.84 -8.83
C SER A 205 -59.84 -69.33 -8.62
N LEU A 206 -58.56 -69.64 -8.39
CA LEU A 206 -58.08 -70.98 -8.12
C LEU A 206 -58.59 -71.50 -6.77
N SER A 207 -58.66 -70.62 -5.75
CA SER A 207 -59.25 -70.96 -4.45
C SER A 207 -60.73 -71.32 -4.56
N SER A 208 -61.51 -70.55 -5.32
CA SER A 208 -62.92 -70.85 -5.62
C SER A 208 -63.06 -72.19 -6.33
N ALA A 209 -62.27 -72.44 -7.38
CA ALA A 209 -62.28 -73.70 -8.11
C ALA A 209 -61.94 -74.89 -7.19
N SER A 210 -60.98 -74.74 -6.29
CA SER A 210 -60.64 -75.76 -5.29
C SER A 210 -61.80 -76.06 -4.34
N THR A 211 -62.55 -75.04 -3.89
CA THR A 211 -63.75 -75.26 -3.07
C THR A 211 -64.86 -76.00 -3.81
N ASP A 212 -65.06 -75.72 -5.10
CA ASP A 212 -66.07 -76.40 -5.90
C ASP A 212 -65.69 -77.85 -6.23
N ILE A 213 -64.40 -78.12 -6.50
CA ILE A 213 -63.88 -79.48 -6.62
C ILE A 213 -64.11 -80.26 -5.32
N ASN A 214 -63.88 -79.66 -4.16
CA ASN A 214 -64.13 -80.32 -2.87
C ASN A 214 -65.62 -80.63 -2.64
N LYS A 215 -66.54 -79.73 -3.04
CA LYS A 215 -67.99 -80.00 -2.98
C LYS A 215 -68.38 -81.17 -3.89
N LEU A 216 -67.85 -81.19 -5.11
CA LEU A 216 -68.09 -82.28 -6.06
C LEU A 216 -67.54 -83.61 -5.55
N LYS A 217 -66.36 -83.59 -4.93
CA LYS A 217 -65.75 -84.77 -4.29
C LYS A 217 -66.64 -85.35 -3.19
N ILE A 218 -67.13 -84.51 -2.27
CA ILE A 218 -68.06 -84.92 -1.20
C ILE A 218 -69.35 -85.52 -1.81
N SER A 219 -69.89 -84.90 -2.86
CA SER A 219 -71.09 -85.42 -3.56
C SER A 219 -70.84 -86.78 -4.21
N LEU A 220 -69.67 -86.99 -4.82
CA LEU A 220 -69.28 -88.27 -5.40
C LEU A 220 -69.08 -89.35 -4.34
N GLU A 221 -68.40 -89.03 -3.23
CA GLU A 221 -68.23 -89.94 -2.09
C GLU A 221 -69.59 -90.38 -1.51
N THR A 222 -70.55 -89.45 -1.44
CA THR A 222 -71.92 -89.76 -1.00
C THR A 222 -72.63 -90.73 -1.96
N LYS A 223 -72.52 -90.50 -3.27
CA LYS A 223 -73.10 -91.42 -4.28
C LYS A 223 -72.43 -92.79 -4.30
N ILE A 224 -71.12 -92.85 -4.07
CA ILE A 224 -70.39 -94.12 -3.95
C ILE A 224 -70.92 -94.90 -2.73
N GLN A 225 -71.20 -94.22 -1.62
CA GLN A 225 -71.80 -94.86 -0.44
C GLN A 225 -73.20 -95.41 -0.73
N GLU A 226 -74.05 -94.65 -1.43
CA GLU A 226 -75.39 -95.13 -1.84
C GLU A 226 -75.33 -96.36 -2.75
N ILE A 227 -74.37 -96.42 -3.68
CA ILE A 227 -74.17 -97.58 -4.56
C ILE A 227 -73.71 -98.81 -3.76
N ASN A 228 -72.82 -98.62 -2.79
CA ASN A 228 -72.36 -99.70 -1.92
C ASN A 228 -73.50 -100.27 -1.07
N ASP A 229 -74.39 -99.41 -0.55
CA ASP A 229 -75.56 -99.85 0.23
C ASP A 229 -76.57 -100.62 -0.66
N LEU A 230 -76.72 -100.24 -1.93
CA LEU A 230 -77.53 -100.97 -2.92
C LEU A 230 -76.92 -102.33 -3.31
N MET A 231 -75.60 -102.45 -3.36
CA MET A 231 -74.90 -103.71 -3.64
C MET A 231 -75.11 -104.75 -2.52
N VAL A 232 -75.12 -104.32 -1.26
CA VAL A 232 -75.38 -105.21 -0.11
C VAL A 232 -76.81 -105.76 -0.17
N SER A 233 -77.79 -104.95 -0.60
CA SER A 233 -79.18 -105.40 -0.82
C SER A 233 -79.34 -106.39 -1.99
N ALA A 234 -78.46 -106.33 -3.00
CA ALA A 234 -78.48 -107.26 -4.14
C ALA A 234 -77.88 -108.63 -3.78
N GLN A 235 -76.89 -108.69 -2.88
CA GLN A 235 -76.32 -109.96 -2.40
C GLN A 235 -77.27 -110.78 -1.50
N GLU A 236 -78.21 -110.14 -0.82
CA GLU A 236 -79.22 -110.84 0.00
C GLU A 236 -80.33 -111.53 -0.82
N LYS A 237 -80.47 -111.23 -2.13
CA LYS A 237 -81.50 -111.82 -3.01
C LYS A 237 -81.01 -112.95 -3.92
N ASP A 238 -79.71 -113.15 -4.05
CA ASP A 238 -79.10 -114.15 -4.96
C ASP A 238 -79.00 -115.55 -4.31
N GLU A 239 -79.03 -115.64 -2.98
CA GLU A 239 -79.05 -116.91 -2.24
C GLU A 239 -80.46 -117.55 -2.16
N GLU A 240 -81.53 -116.80 -2.43
CA GLU A 240 -82.92 -117.32 -2.44
C GLU A 240 -83.33 -117.93 -3.80
N ALA A 241 -82.61 -117.61 -4.88
CA ALA A 241 -82.86 -118.12 -6.23
C ALA A 241 -82.22 -119.51 -6.50
N LYS A 242 -81.31 -119.96 -5.63
CA LYS A 242 -80.63 -121.28 -5.74
C LYS A 242 -81.49 -122.49 -5.33
N ALA A 243 -82.66 -122.31 -4.72
CA ALA A 243 -83.42 -123.42 -4.12
C ALA A 243 -84.65 -123.89 -4.91
N LYS A 244 -84.96 -123.32 -6.09
CA LYS A 244 -86.21 -123.60 -6.86
C LYS A 244 -86.03 -124.15 -8.27
N ILE A 245 -84.80 -124.38 -8.71
CA ILE A 245 -84.49 -124.80 -10.10
C ILE A 245 -84.22 -126.31 -10.23
N GLU A 246 -84.11 -127.04 -9.12
CA GLU A 246 -83.76 -128.48 -9.11
C GLU A 246 -84.99 -129.43 -9.12
N GLU A 247 -86.23 -128.92 -9.18
CA GLU A 247 -87.48 -129.73 -9.09
C GLU A 247 -88.24 -129.88 -10.42
N LEU A 248 -87.77 -129.27 -11.52
CA LEU A 248 -88.47 -129.26 -12.81
C LEU A 248 -87.67 -129.89 -13.97
N GLU A 249 -86.93 -130.95 -13.69
CA GLU A 249 -86.52 -131.94 -14.69
C GLU A 249 -87.42 -133.18 -14.55
N GLY A 250 -88.50 -133.32 -15.34
CA GLY A 250 -89.33 -134.51 -15.18
C GLY A 250 -90.64 -134.60 -15.95
N SER A 251 -90.67 -134.22 -17.23
CA SER A 251 -91.73 -134.55 -18.23
C SER A 251 -91.33 -133.86 -19.53
N LEU A 252 -91.25 -134.41 -20.75
CA LEU A 252 -91.69 -135.66 -21.39
C LEU A 252 -91.22 -135.46 -22.87
N SER A 253 -90.23 -136.16 -23.43
CA SER A 253 -90.25 -137.50 -24.06
C SER A 253 -91.25 -137.68 -25.25
N LEU A 254 -90.70 -137.92 -26.47
CA LEU A 254 -91.28 -138.44 -27.75
C LEU A 254 -91.98 -137.42 -28.69
N ALA A 255 -91.75 -137.32 -30.02
CA ALA A 255 -91.15 -138.17 -31.06
C ALA A 255 -90.69 -137.28 -32.26
N SER A 256 -89.49 -137.43 -32.82
CA SER A 256 -89.11 -138.37 -33.89
C SER A 256 -89.66 -138.13 -35.32
N ASP A 257 -90.02 -136.89 -35.70
CA ASP A 257 -90.20 -136.55 -37.14
C ASP A 257 -89.36 -135.35 -37.66
N GLU A 258 -88.60 -134.65 -36.80
CA GLU A 258 -87.88 -133.40 -37.21
C GLU A 258 -86.37 -133.55 -37.47
N LYS A 259 -85.88 -134.77 -37.74
CA LYS A 259 -84.46 -135.01 -38.06
C LYS A 259 -84.03 -134.35 -39.38
N SER A 260 -84.96 -134.06 -40.28
CA SER A 260 -84.74 -133.41 -41.57
C SER A 260 -84.72 -131.87 -41.50
N GLU A 261 -85.33 -131.27 -40.48
CA GLU A 261 -85.40 -129.82 -40.26
C GLU A 261 -84.12 -129.30 -39.56
N LEU A 262 -83.58 -130.09 -38.61
CA LEU A 262 -82.40 -129.76 -37.81
C LEU A 262 -81.10 -129.61 -38.63
N LYS A 263 -80.99 -130.28 -39.79
CA LYS A 263 -79.82 -130.15 -40.66
C LYS A 263 -79.76 -128.76 -41.34
N ARG A 264 -80.92 -128.19 -41.67
CA ARG A 264 -81.04 -126.87 -42.32
C ARG A 264 -80.79 -125.71 -41.34
N ASN A 265 -81.15 -125.90 -40.07
CA ASN A 265 -80.93 -124.92 -39.00
C ASN A 265 -79.48 -124.87 -38.50
N LEU A 266 -78.72 -125.97 -38.58
CA LEU A 266 -77.30 -125.97 -38.24
C LEU A 266 -76.46 -125.22 -39.28
N GLU A 267 -76.80 -125.35 -40.57
CA GLU A 267 -76.12 -124.65 -41.67
C GLU A 267 -76.36 -123.12 -41.62
N THR A 268 -77.51 -122.66 -41.13
CA THR A 268 -77.81 -121.22 -40.93
C THR A 268 -77.07 -120.63 -39.72
N LYS A 269 -76.93 -121.39 -38.62
CA LYS A 269 -76.17 -120.95 -37.44
C LYS A 269 -74.66 -120.86 -37.70
N ILE A 270 -74.11 -121.71 -38.58
CA ILE A 270 -72.69 -121.63 -38.97
C ILE A 270 -72.42 -120.35 -39.79
N GLN A 271 -73.34 -119.96 -40.69
CA GLN A 271 -73.22 -118.72 -41.44
C GLN A 271 -73.27 -117.47 -40.54
N GLU A 272 -74.15 -117.44 -39.52
CA GLU A 272 -74.19 -116.34 -38.54
C GLU A 272 -72.89 -116.21 -37.73
N ILE A 273 -72.22 -117.33 -37.42
CA ILE A 273 -70.93 -117.33 -36.71
C ILE A 273 -69.79 -116.80 -37.61
N ASP A 274 -69.80 -117.14 -38.89
CA ASP A 274 -68.79 -116.66 -39.84
C ASP A 274 -68.96 -115.16 -40.15
N ASP A 275 -70.19 -114.67 -40.23
CA ASP A 275 -70.47 -113.22 -40.40
C ASP A 275 -70.03 -112.41 -39.16
N LEU A 276 -70.24 -112.94 -37.94
CA LEU A 276 -69.75 -112.29 -36.70
C LEU A 276 -68.21 -112.26 -36.62
N LYS A 277 -67.51 -113.28 -37.13
CA LYS A 277 -66.04 -113.27 -37.18
C LYS A 277 -65.50 -112.20 -38.12
N VAL A 278 -66.17 -111.94 -39.24
CA VAL A 278 -65.79 -110.85 -40.16
C VAL A 278 -65.95 -109.50 -39.47
N SER A 279 -67.07 -109.27 -38.78
CA SER A 279 -67.35 -108.03 -38.06
C SER A 279 -66.36 -107.75 -36.90
N ILE A 280 -65.91 -108.80 -36.19
CA ILE A 280 -64.86 -108.66 -35.16
C ILE A 280 -63.51 -108.29 -35.80
N LYS A 281 -63.17 -108.90 -36.93
CA LYS A 281 -61.91 -108.64 -37.64
C LYS A 281 -61.87 -107.23 -38.24
N GLU A 282 -63.01 -106.70 -38.67
CA GLU A 282 -63.14 -105.31 -39.12
C GLU A 282 -62.94 -104.32 -37.96
N LYS A 283 -63.47 -104.60 -36.76
CA LYS A 283 -63.26 -103.76 -35.57
C LYS A 283 -61.83 -103.82 -35.01
N ASP A 284 -61.17 -104.97 -35.08
CA ASP A 284 -59.74 -105.09 -34.75
C ASP A 284 -58.89 -104.24 -35.71
N ASN A 285 -59.16 -104.32 -37.02
CA ASN A 285 -58.47 -103.50 -38.01
C ASN A 285 -58.70 -101.99 -37.81
N GLU A 286 -59.91 -101.57 -37.43
CA GLU A 286 -60.22 -100.16 -37.12
C GLU A 286 -59.47 -99.69 -35.87
N SER A 287 -59.37 -100.53 -34.85
CA SER A 287 -58.63 -100.25 -33.61
C SER A 287 -57.13 -100.15 -33.90
N ASP A 288 -56.58 -101.06 -34.70
CA ASP A 288 -55.17 -101.03 -35.15
C ASP A 288 -54.86 -99.82 -36.04
N SER A 289 -55.84 -99.29 -36.78
CA SER A 289 -55.70 -98.06 -37.56
C SER A 289 -55.60 -96.84 -36.63
N LYS A 290 -56.48 -96.73 -35.63
CA LYS A 290 -56.46 -95.64 -34.64
C LYS A 290 -55.20 -95.65 -33.77
N ILE A 291 -54.72 -96.83 -33.39
CA ILE A 291 -53.46 -96.96 -32.64
C ILE A 291 -52.28 -96.44 -33.48
N ARG A 292 -52.21 -96.79 -34.77
CA ARG A 292 -51.16 -96.29 -35.65
C ARG A 292 -51.20 -94.77 -35.84
N GLU A 293 -52.39 -94.20 -35.95
CA GLU A 293 -52.57 -92.75 -36.05
C GLU A 293 -52.11 -92.03 -34.77
N LEU A 294 -52.50 -92.52 -33.60
CA LEU A 294 -52.06 -91.96 -32.31
C LEU A 294 -50.54 -92.10 -32.10
N GLN A 295 -49.94 -93.21 -32.52
CA GLN A 295 -48.49 -93.40 -32.47
C GLN A 295 -47.74 -92.39 -33.37
N SER A 296 -48.29 -92.09 -34.55
CA SER A 296 -47.72 -91.06 -35.44
C SER A 296 -47.77 -89.67 -34.79
N ILE A 297 -48.88 -89.30 -34.16
CA ILE A 297 -49.04 -88.01 -33.48
C ILE A 297 -48.09 -87.90 -32.28
N ILE A 298 -47.94 -88.98 -31.50
CA ILE A 298 -46.99 -89.00 -30.37
C ILE A 298 -45.56 -88.78 -30.86
N HIS A 299 -45.15 -89.46 -31.93
CA HIS A 299 -43.81 -89.32 -32.48
C HIS A 299 -43.54 -87.89 -32.96
N GLU A 300 -44.50 -87.25 -33.63
CA GLU A 300 -44.40 -85.85 -34.06
C GLU A 300 -44.28 -84.89 -32.86
N LYS A 301 -45.02 -85.15 -31.77
CA LYS A 301 -44.90 -84.35 -30.53
C LYS A 301 -43.60 -84.58 -29.76
N GLU A 302 -43.02 -85.79 -29.82
CA GLU A 302 -41.70 -86.06 -29.25
C GLU A 302 -40.59 -85.32 -30.01
N GLU A 303 -40.67 -85.25 -31.34
CA GLU A 303 -39.75 -84.47 -32.18
C GLU A 303 -39.87 -82.94 -31.90
N GLU A 304 -41.10 -82.42 -31.79
CA GLU A 304 -41.34 -81.00 -31.40
C GLU A 304 -40.77 -80.69 -30.00
N LEU A 305 -40.93 -81.60 -29.05
CA LEU A 305 -40.42 -81.46 -27.68
C LEU A 305 -38.90 -81.44 -27.68
N LEU A 306 -38.24 -82.32 -28.45
CA LEU A 306 -36.79 -82.36 -28.56
C LEU A 306 -36.23 -81.06 -29.15
N SER A 307 -36.88 -80.53 -30.19
CA SER A 307 -36.54 -79.24 -30.81
C SER A 307 -36.65 -78.09 -29.79
N SER A 308 -37.74 -78.06 -29.03
CA SER A 308 -37.98 -77.04 -27.99
C SER A 308 -36.94 -77.11 -26.86
N GLN A 309 -36.56 -78.32 -26.41
CA GLN A 309 -35.53 -78.51 -25.39
C GLN A 309 -34.13 -78.07 -25.86
N GLN A 310 -33.79 -78.29 -27.13
CA GLN A 310 -32.53 -77.81 -27.69
C GLN A 310 -32.49 -76.28 -27.78
N LEU A 311 -33.61 -75.64 -28.13
CA LEU A 311 -33.74 -74.18 -28.14
C LEU A 311 -33.58 -73.60 -26.73
N LEU A 312 -34.19 -74.23 -25.72
CA LEU A 312 -34.08 -73.83 -24.32
C LEU A 312 -32.61 -73.82 -23.85
N LYS A 313 -31.87 -74.90 -24.13
CA LYS A 313 -30.44 -74.98 -23.79
C LYS A 313 -29.59 -73.90 -24.47
N ARG A 314 -29.93 -73.50 -25.70
CA ARG A 314 -29.25 -72.39 -26.39
C ARG A 314 -29.55 -71.06 -25.69
N LYS A 315 -30.81 -70.84 -25.30
CA LYS A 315 -31.22 -69.63 -24.58
C LYS A 315 -30.63 -69.52 -23.19
N GLU A 316 -30.51 -70.63 -22.45
CA GLU A 316 -29.81 -70.65 -21.15
C GLU A 316 -28.35 -70.24 -21.28
N LYS A 317 -27.63 -70.73 -22.31
CA LYS A 317 -26.25 -70.30 -22.57
C LYS A 317 -26.15 -68.80 -22.88
N GLU A 318 -27.07 -68.29 -23.69
CA GLU A 318 -27.12 -66.87 -24.05
C GLU A 318 -27.39 -65.98 -22.83
N VAL A 319 -28.32 -66.39 -21.96
CA VAL A 319 -28.60 -65.73 -20.67
C VAL A 319 -27.36 -65.73 -19.76
N ASN A 320 -26.65 -66.85 -19.65
CA ASN A 320 -25.44 -66.91 -18.84
C ASN A 320 -24.35 -65.97 -19.34
N THR A 321 -24.11 -65.91 -20.66
CA THR A 321 -23.15 -64.96 -21.24
C THR A 321 -23.56 -63.50 -21.06
N LEU A 322 -24.86 -63.20 -21.13
CA LEU A 322 -25.37 -61.86 -20.86
C LEU A 322 -25.21 -61.50 -19.38
N SER A 323 -25.45 -62.45 -18.47
CA SER A 323 -25.24 -62.28 -17.02
C SER A 323 -23.78 -61.97 -16.70
N GLU A 324 -22.82 -62.69 -17.30
CA GLU A 324 -21.39 -62.39 -17.15
C GLU A 324 -21.03 -61.01 -17.75
N GLY A 325 -21.63 -60.63 -18.88
CA GLY A 325 -21.46 -59.29 -19.45
C GLY A 325 -21.99 -58.17 -18.56
N ILE A 326 -23.10 -58.40 -17.84
CA ILE A 326 -23.68 -57.45 -16.89
C ILE A 326 -22.74 -57.27 -15.69
N THR A 327 -22.22 -58.35 -15.10
CA THR A 327 -21.33 -58.24 -13.93
C THR A 327 -20.04 -57.49 -14.24
N VAL A 328 -19.46 -57.70 -15.43
CA VAL A 328 -18.28 -56.92 -15.87
C VAL A 328 -18.62 -55.44 -15.99
N LYS A 329 -19.76 -55.10 -16.61
CA LYS A 329 -20.22 -53.70 -16.72
C LYS A 329 -20.54 -53.07 -15.37
N GLU A 330 -21.05 -53.83 -14.41
CA GLU A 330 -21.28 -53.36 -13.05
C GLU A 330 -19.97 -52.98 -12.35
N ILE A 331 -18.93 -53.81 -12.48
CA ILE A 331 -17.59 -53.53 -11.94
C ILE A 331 -16.98 -52.29 -12.60
N GLU A 332 -17.06 -52.17 -13.92
CA GLU A 332 -16.61 -50.97 -14.65
C GLU A 332 -17.37 -49.71 -14.19
N SER A 333 -18.69 -49.81 -13.99
CA SER A 333 -19.51 -48.71 -13.50
C SER A 333 -19.13 -48.29 -12.07
N ALA A 334 -18.80 -49.25 -11.21
CA ALA A 334 -18.37 -49.00 -9.83
C ALA A 334 -17.01 -48.30 -9.79
N SER A 335 -16.07 -48.72 -10.65
CA SER A 335 -14.78 -48.06 -10.82
C SER A 335 -14.94 -46.61 -11.30
N PHE A 336 -15.81 -46.38 -12.28
CA PHE A 336 -16.11 -45.04 -12.79
C PHE A 336 -16.78 -44.14 -11.74
N ARG A 337 -17.67 -44.69 -10.91
CA ARG A 337 -18.29 -43.97 -9.78
C ARG A 337 -17.24 -43.52 -8.77
N LYS A 338 -16.30 -44.39 -8.41
CA LYS A 338 -15.24 -44.07 -7.45
C LYS A 338 -14.32 -42.95 -7.96
N LEU A 339 -13.92 -43.02 -9.22
CA LEU A 339 -13.15 -41.95 -9.89
C LEU A 339 -13.93 -40.63 -9.94
N SER A 340 -15.24 -40.70 -10.20
CA SER A 340 -16.11 -39.52 -10.19
C SER A 340 -16.25 -38.92 -8.78
N GLU A 341 -16.32 -39.73 -7.73
CA GLU A 341 -16.39 -39.26 -6.34
C GLU A 341 -15.10 -38.56 -5.93
N GLU A 342 -13.93 -39.11 -6.29
CA GLU A 342 -12.63 -38.48 -6.04
C GLU A 342 -12.51 -37.12 -6.75
N GLN A 343 -12.94 -37.03 -8.02
CA GLN A 343 -12.97 -35.77 -8.75
C GLN A 343 -13.93 -34.74 -8.12
N VAL A 344 -15.10 -35.19 -7.63
CA VAL A 344 -16.05 -34.30 -6.94
C VAL A 344 -15.45 -33.77 -5.64
N GLN A 345 -14.73 -34.61 -4.86
CA GLN A 345 -14.06 -34.17 -3.64
C GLN A 345 -12.97 -33.12 -3.93
N GLU A 346 -12.19 -33.30 -5.00
CA GLU A 346 -11.18 -32.33 -5.42
C GLU A 346 -11.81 -31.00 -5.85
N ILE A 347 -12.91 -31.03 -6.61
CA ILE A 347 -13.67 -29.84 -6.99
C ILE A 347 -14.22 -29.11 -5.75
N VAL A 348 -14.72 -29.84 -4.75
CA VAL A 348 -15.18 -29.24 -3.50
C VAL A 348 -14.03 -28.57 -2.74
N ALA A 349 -12.86 -29.21 -2.66
CA ALA A 349 -11.69 -28.63 -2.03
C ALA A 349 -11.19 -27.36 -2.77
N LEU A 350 -11.19 -27.37 -4.10
CA LEU A 350 -10.86 -26.20 -4.91
C LEU A 350 -11.88 -25.07 -4.74
N LYS A 351 -13.18 -25.39 -4.64
CA LYS A 351 -14.22 -24.39 -4.36
C LYS A 351 -14.03 -23.73 -3.00
N LEU A 352 -13.69 -24.48 -1.96
CA LEU A 352 -13.39 -23.91 -0.63
C LEU A 352 -12.20 -22.96 -0.68
N LYS A 353 -11.09 -23.38 -1.33
CA LYS A 353 -9.93 -22.50 -1.53
C LYS A 353 -10.27 -21.24 -2.33
N LEU A 354 -11.12 -21.36 -3.34
CA LEU A 354 -11.59 -20.22 -4.14
C LEU A 354 -12.43 -19.26 -3.27
N THR A 355 -13.27 -19.78 -2.36
CA THR A 355 -14.08 -18.95 -1.47
C THR A 355 -13.22 -18.19 -0.47
N ASP A 356 -12.20 -18.84 0.10
CA ASP A 356 -11.23 -18.17 0.97
C ASP A 356 -10.49 -17.06 0.22
N LYS A 357 -10.07 -17.32 -1.03
CA LYS A 357 -9.42 -16.28 -1.86
C LYS A 357 -10.36 -15.13 -2.22
N GLN A 358 -11.64 -15.39 -2.45
CA GLN A 358 -12.63 -14.34 -2.67
C GLN A 358 -12.82 -13.47 -1.42
N LYS A 359 -12.76 -14.07 -0.22
CA LYS A 359 -12.77 -13.32 1.04
C LYS A 359 -11.51 -12.45 1.20
N ASP A 360 -10.32 -13.02 0.94
CA ASP A 360 -9.06 -12.27 0.95
C ASP A 360 -9.11 -11.04 0.00
N ILE A 361 -9.70 -11.22 -1.19
CA ILE A 361 -9.87 -10.15 -2.18
C ILE A 361 -10.83 -9.08 -1.65
N ALA A 362 -12.00 -9.47 -1.12
CA ALA A 362 -12.97 -8.52 -0.57
C ALA A 362 -12.40 -7.69 0.59
N GLU A 363 -11.59 -8.31 1.47
CA GLU A 363 -10.90 -7.60 2.54
C GLU A 363 -9.88 -6.59 1.97
N LYS A 364 -9.11 -6.98 0.95
CA LYS A 364 -8.17 -6.07 0.27
C LYS A 364 -8.89 -4.92 -0.44
N GLU A 365 -10.02 -5.18 -1.10
CA GLU A 365 -10.84 -4.14 -1.74
C GLU A 365 -11.37 -3.13 -0.71
N SER A 366 -11.78 -3.59 0.48
CA SER A 366 -12.18 -2.70 1.58
C SER A 366 -11.03 -1.81 2.05
N VAL A 367 -9.81 -2.36 2.18
CA VAL A 367 -8.62 -1.58 2.56
C VAL A 367 -8.27 -0.56 1.48
N ILE A 368 -8.32 -0.95 0.20
CA ILE A 368 -8.09 -0.04 -0.93
C ILE A 368 -9.10 1.11 -0.92
N LYS A 369 -10.37 0.82 -0.61
CA LYS A 369 -11.40 1.86 -0.50
C LYS A 369 -11.08 2.86 0.62
N SER A 370 -10.73 2.37 1.82
CA SER A 370 -10.35 3.23 2.96
C SER A 370 -9.12 4.09 2.63
N THR A 371 -8.10 3.51 2.02
CA THR A 371 -6.88 4.25 1.65
C THR A 371 -7.13 5.28 0.54
N ASN A 372 -8.04 5.01 -0.40
CA ASN A 372 -8.45 6.00 -1.39
C ASN A 372 -9.22 7.17 -0.78
N GLU A 373 -10.04 6.94 0.25
CA GLU A 373 -10.74 8.00 0.98
C GLU A 373 -9.73 8.89 1.74
N GLU A 374 -8.74 8.28 2.40
CA GLU A 374 -7.63 9.01 3.03
C GLU A 374 -6.81 9.83 2.01
N LEU A 375 -6.47 9.24 0.86
CA LEU A 375 -5.76 9.93 -0.21
C LEU A 375 -6.53 11.14 -0.74
N LEU A 376 -7.86 11.05 -0.83
CA LEU A 376 -8.74 12.17 -1.21
C LEU A 376 -8.66 13.30 -0.19
N SER A 377 -8.68 12.99 1.11
CA SER A 377 -8.50 13.98 2.17
C SER A 377 -7.13 14.66 2.10
N VAL A 378 -6.06 13.89 1.86
CA VAL A 378 -4.70 14.43 1.74
C VAL A 378 -4.56 15.33 0.50
N ARG A 379 -5.17 14.95 -0.62
CA ARG A 379 -5.20 15.77 -1.84
C ARG A 379 -5.93 17.09 -1.62
N GLN A 380 -7.03 17.08 -0.86
CA GLN A 380 -7.74 18.31 -0.51
C GLN A 380 -6.87 19.24 0.34
N LEU A 381 -6.24 18.72 1.39
CA LEU A 381 -5.31 19.50 2.21
C LEU A 381 -4.13 20.06 1.41
N LEU A 382 -3.62 19.31 0.42
CA LEU A 382 -2.57 19.80 -0.47
C LEU A 382 -3.07 20.97 -1.33
N ALA A 383 -4.29 20.90 -1.86
CA ALA A 383 -4.89 21.97 -2.64
C ALA A 383 -5.09 23.24 -1.80
N ASP A 384 -5.61 23.09 -0.57
CA ASP A 384 -5.80 24.20 0.36
C ASP A 384 -4.45 24.87 0.70
N ASN A 385 -3.42 24.08 0.98
CA ASN A 385 -2.07 24.60 1.24
C ASN A 385 -1.45 25.31 0.02
N GLN A 386 -1.71 24.82 -1.19
CA GLN A 386 -1.25 25.49 -2.42
C GLN A 386 -1.93 26.85 -2.61
N GLN A 387 -3.21 26.95 -2.28
CA GLN A 387 -3.93 28.23 -2.29
C GLN A 387 -3.34 29.20 -1.25
N ASP A 388 -3.11 28.74 -0.02
CA ASP A 388 -2.48 29.55 1.05
C ASP A 388 -1.09 30.06 0.64
N ILE A 389 -0.30 29.22 -0.04
CA ILE A 389 1.02 29.63 -0.56
C ILE A 389 0.84 30.73 -1.62
N ALA A 390 -0.07 30.56 -2.58
CA ALA A 390 -0.31 31.55 -3.63
C ALA A 390 -0.78 32.90 -3.05
N GLU A 391 -1.64 32.87 -2.02
CA GLU A 391 -2.07 34.08 -1.30
C GLU A 391 -0.90 34.77 -0.60
N LYS A 392 -0.04 34.02 0.08
CA LYS A 392 1.17 34.55 0.73
C LYS A 392 2.17 35.12 -0.28
N GLU A 393 2.36 34.47 -1.43
CA GLU A 393 3.22 34.98 -2.51
C GLU A 393 2.71 36.33 -3.07
N SER A 394 1.40 36.49 -3.20
CA SER A 394 0.77 37.76 -3.59
C SER A 394 1.05 38.86 -2.57
N VAL A 395 0.92 38.56 -1.27
CA VAL A 395 1.23 39.51 -0.18
C VAL A 395 2.71 39.90 -0.20
N ILE A 396 3.62 38.92 -0.36
CA ILE A 396 5.07 39.18 -0.48
C ILE A 396 5.37 40.10 -1.66
N LYS A 397 4.70 39.90 -2.80
CA LYS A 397 4.84 40.76 -3.96
C LYS A 397 4.42 42.20 -3.66
N SER A 398 3.26 42.40 -3.02
CA SER A 398 2.79 43.74 -2.60
C SER A 398 3.78 44.41 -1.64
N ILE A 399 4.27 43.68 -0.64
CA ILE A 399 5.27 44.20 0.31
C ILE A 399 6.55 44.61 -0.42
N ASN A 400 7.02 43.82 -1.39
CA ASN A 400 8.22 44.14 -2.16
C ASN A 400 8.04 45.41 -3.02
N GLU A 401 6.85 45.64 -3.57
CA GLU A 401 6.52 46.87 -4.31
C GLU A 401 6.51 48.10 -3.38
N GLU A 402 5.94 47.96 -2.18
CA GLU A 402 5.99 49.01 -1.14
C GLU A 402 7.43 49.29 -0.69
N LEU A 403 8.21 48.24 -0.41
CA LEU A 403 9.60 48.35 0.04
C LEU A 403 10.48 49.01 -1.04
N SER A 404 10.22 48.73 -2.31
CA SER A 404 10.87 49.40 -3.44
C SER A 404 10.55 50.90 -3.47
N SER A 405 9.29 51.27 -3.20
CA SER A 405 8.86 52.68 -3.11
C SER A 405 9.53 53.40 -1.94
N VAL A 406 9.59 52.75 -0.77
CA VAL A 406 10.28 53.29 0.41
C VAL A 406 11.77 53.46 0.15
N ARG A 407 12.44 52.50 -0.49
CA ARG A 407 13.86 52.64 -0.89
C ARG A 407 14.09 53.83 -1.80
N LEU A 408 13.18 54.11 -2.72
CA LEU A 408 13.27 55.27 -3.61
C LEU A 408 13.15 56.59 -2.84
N LEU A 409 12.22 56.67 -1.89
CA LEU A 409 12.07 57.83 -0.99
C LEU A 409 13.29 58.01 -0.09
N LEU A 410 13.83 56.91 0.45
CA LEU A 410 15.05 56.95 1.27
C LEU A 410 16.25 57.48 0.46
N SER A 411 16.40 57.05 -0.79
CA SER A 411 17.44 57.56 -1.69
C SER A 411 17.31 59.07 -1.93
N HIS A 412 16.09 59.56 -2.18
CA HIS A 412 15.83 61.00 -2.36
C HIS A 412 16.17 61.79 -1.09
N THR A 413 15.70 61.32 0.07
CA THR A 413 15.99 62.00 1.35
C THR A 413 17.48 61.98 1.70
N GLN A 414 18.20 60.91 1.37
CA GLN A 414 19.66 60.83 1.53
C GLN A 414 20.38 61.88 0.66
N GLU A 415 19.99 62.04 -0.61
CA GLU A 415 20.57 63.08 -1.47
C GLU A 415 20.21 64.50 -0.99
N GLU A 416 18.98 64.74 -0.51
CA GLU A 416 18.60 66.02 0.10
C GLU A 416 19.43 66.34 1.34
N LEU A 417 19.59 65.38 2.26
CA LEU A 417 20.42 65.55 3.47
C LEU A 417 21.89 65.79 3.12
N LYS A 418 22.40 65.15 2.07
CA LYS A 418 23.76 65.39 1.57
C LYS A 418 23.90 66.81 1.02
N LEU A 419 22.90 67.31 0.29
CA LEU A 419 22.88 68.69 -0.19
C LEU A 419 22.87 69.68 0.99
N GLN A 420 22.00 69.45 1.97
CA GLN A 420 21.92 70.27 3.19
C GLN A 420 23.21 70.22 4.00
N ARG A 421 23.84 69.06 4.11
CA ARG A 421 25.15 68.89 4.75
C ARG A 421 26.22 69.71 4.04
N ASN A 422 26.28 69.65 2.70
CA ASN A 422 27.25 70.42 1.92
C ASN A 422 27.05 71.94 2.12
N GLU A 423 25.79 72.41 2.11
CA GLU A 423 25.47 73.81 2.42
C GLU A 423 25.90 74.20 3.84
N LEU A 424 25.66 73.32 4.82
CA LEU A 424 26.05 73.55 6.20
C LEU A 424 27.58 73.54 6.36
N GLU A 425 28.30 72.67 5.66
CA GLU A 425 29.76 72.63 5.63
C GLU A 425 30.33 73.92 5.02
N GLU A 426 29.73 74.46 3.95
CA GLU A 426 30.12 75.76 3.41
C GLU A 426 29.81 76.92 4.37
N LYS A 427 28.64 76.90 5.04
CA LYS A 427 28.31 77.84 6.13
C LYS A 427 29.31 77.71 7.29
N LEU A 428 29.74 76.51 7.63
CA LEU A 428 30.72 76.27 8.68
C LEU A 428 32.12 76.74 8.25
N LYS A 429 32.53 76.53 7.00
CA LYS A 429 33.80 77.05 6.46
C LYS A 429 33.82 78.58 6.48
N THR A 430 32.72 79.23 6.10
CA THR A 430 32.60 80.69 6.16
C THR A 430 32.60 81.18 7.61
N GLN A 431 31.86 80.54 8.51
CA GLN A 431 31.89 80.84 9.94
C GLN A 431 33.27 80.59 10.55
N HIS A 432 33.99 79.55 10.12
CA HIS A 432 35.35 79.25 10.57
C HIS A 432 36.36 80.27 10.04
N ARG A 433 36.18 80.80 8.82
CA ARG A 433 36.95 81.96 8.32
C ARG A 433 36.72 83.19 9.18
N ILE A 434 35.45 83.48 9.51
CA ILE A 434 35.08 84.60 10.40
C ILE A 434 35.63 84.37 11.80
N SER A 435 35.52 83.15 12.35
CA SER A 435 36.09 82.75 13.64
C SER A 435 37.60 82.92 13.61
N LYS A 436 38.32 82.41 12.61
CA LYS A 436 39.77 82.62 12.46
C LYS A 436 40.18 84.09 12.36
N MET A 437 39.32 84.95 11.83
CA MET A 437 39.56 86.41 11.85
C MET A 437 39.34 86.96 13.26
N LYS A 438 38.21 86.62 13.89
CA LYS A 438 37.90 86.99 15.28
C LYS A 438 38.90 86.41 16.28
N ASP A 439 39.39 85.21 16.08
CA ASP A 439 40.38 84.48 16.88
C ASP A 439 41.77 85.03 16.61
N ARG A 440 42.08 85.59 15.44
CA ARG A 440 43.31 86.39 15.25
C ARG A 440 43.23 87.73 15.96
N GLU A 441 42.07 88.36 15.95
CA GLU A 441 41.79 89.58 16.72
C GLU A 441 41.84 89.30 18.22
N ILE A 442 41.20 88.22 18.66
CA ILE A 442 41.12 87.75 20.03
C ILE A 442 42.45 87.14 20.47
N GLU A 443 43.23 86.42 19.66
CA GLU A 443 44.61 86.00 19.98
C GLU A 443 45.53 87.22 20.01
N GLY A 444 45.34 88.22 19.16
CA GLY A 444 46.01 89.53 19.31
C GLY A 444 45.70 90.19 20.65
N LEU A 445 44.49 90.00 21.19
CA LEU A 445 44.04 90.52 22.48
C LEU A 445 44.32 89.57 23.67
N LYS A 446 44.36 88.25 23.47
CA LYS A 446 44.56 87.16 24.47
C LYS A 446 46.03 86.80 24.62
N ALA A 447 46.87 86.98 23.60
CA ALA A 447 48.33 86.90 23.72
C ALA A 447 48.89 87.97 24.67
N MET A 448 48.09 88.99 25.01
CA MET A 448 48.38 89.97 26.07
C MET A 448 47.82 89.59 27.45
N LEU A 449 46.96 88.57 27.57
CA LEU A 449 46.11 88.35 28.76
C LEU A 449 45.88 86.85 29.07
N TYR A 450 46.94 86.03 29.21
CA TYR A 450 46.96 84.64 29.72
C TYR A 450 46.86 83.48 28.67
N PRO A 451 47.76 82.47 28.73
CA PRO A 451 47.70 81.29 27.87
C PRO A 451 46.75 80.20 28.41
N ARG A 452 46.01 79.63 27.45
CA ARG A 452 45.23 78.37 27.42
C ARG A 452 45.34 77.42 28.61
N ASN A 453 44.19 77.01 29.14
CA ASN A 453 43.88 75.62 29.52
C ASN A 453 42.36 75.51 29.75
N GLU A 454 41.63 74.84 28.84
CA GLU A 454 40.27 74.30 29.08
C GLU A 454 39.78 73.55 27.83
N GLN A 455 40.36 72.39 27.51
CA GLN A 455 39.80 71.51 26.45
C GLN A 455 40.04 70.00 26.70
N ASP A 456 40.20 69.57 27.94
CA ASP A 456 40.47 68.15 28.29
C ASP A 456 39.28 67.40 28.92
N MET A 457 38.03 67.74 28.59
CA MET A 457 36.88 67.26 29.37
C MET A 457 35.91 66.23 28.74
N ILE A 458 36.21 65.55 27.61
CA ILE A 458 35.22 64.61 27.00
C ILE A 458 35.77 63.26 26.50
N THR A 459 36.81 62.70 27.11
CA THR A 459 37.13 61.26 27.00
C THR A 459 37.63 60.76 28.35
N SER A 460 36.70 60.42 29.25
CA SER A 460 37.05 60.11 30.64
C SER A 460 37.44 58.64 30.81
N ILE A 461 38.73 58.33 30.72
CA ILE A 461 39.28 57.16 31.39
C ILE A 461 39.43 57.53 32.87
N LYS A 462 38.75 56.80 33.76
CA LYS A 462 38.84 57.00 35.21
C LYS A 462 39.55 55.82 35.84
N TRP A 463 40.54 56.13 36.68
CA TRP A 463 41.31 55.15 37.43
C TRP A 463 41.00 55.27 38.91
N SER A 464 40.90 54.13 39.59
CA SER A 464 40.93 54.04 41.04
C SER A 464 41.89 52.93 41.48
N GLU A 465 42.06 52.72 42.79
CA GLU A 465 42.97 51.70 43.34
C GLU A 465 42.69 50.28 42.83
N SER A 466 41.44 49.95 42.47
CA SER A 466 41.07 48.62 42.00
C SER A 466 40.23 48.57 40.73
N GLU A 467 39.77 49.71 40.23
CA GLU A 467 38.92 49.79 39.04
C GLU A 467 39.48 50.70 37.96
N VAL A 468 39.18 50.33 36.71
CA VAL A 468 39.43 51.15 35.53
C VAL A 468 38.12 51.28 34.77
N ARG A 469 37.69 52.51 34.52
CA ARG A 469 36.46 52.81 33.78
C ARG A 469 36.78 53.54 32.49
N LEU A 470 36.30 52.99 31.38
CA LEU A 470 36.45 53.53 30.04
C LEU A 470 35.06 53.78 29.45
N THR A 471 34.82 55.01 28.99
CA THR A 471 33.60 55.40 28.28
C THR A 471 34.00 55.93 26.92
N SER A 472 33.54 55.26 25.86
CA SER A 472 33.90 55.53 24.47
C SER A 472 35.41 55.74 24.23
N PRO A 473 36.30 54.83 24.71
CA PRO A 473 37.74 54.98 24.52
C PRO A 473 38.13 54.86 23.04
N SER A 474 39.20 55.53 22.65
CA SER A 474 39.87 55.26 21.37
C SER A 474 40.74 54.00 21.44
N ALA A 475 41.14 53.47 20.27
CA ALA A 475 42.07 52.32 20.21
C ALA A 475 43.44 52.62 20.88
N GLU A 476 43.92 53.86 20.77
CA GLU A 476 45.15 54.32 21.44
C GLU A 476 44.97 54.32 22.96
N GLN A 477 43.83 54.82 23.44
CA GLN A 477 43.48 54.81 24.86
C GLN A 477 43.37 53.39 25.43
N CYS A 478 42.82 52.44 24.68
CA CYS A 478 42.82 51.02 25.07
C CYS A 478 44.25 50.47 25.18
N THR A 479 45.13 50.82 24.25
CA THR A 479 46.54 50.41 24.27
C THR A 479 47.25 50.98 25.49
N ASP A 480 47.07 52.27 25.77
CA ASP A 480 47.61 52.94 26.95
C ASP A 480 47.14 52.28 28.25
N VAL A 481 45.85 51.95 28.35
CA VAL A 481 45.28 51.27 29.52
C VAL A 481 45.91 49.89 29.72
N LEU A 482 46.10 49.12 28.66
CA LEU A 482 46.74 47.80 28.72
C LEU A 482 48.21 47.85 29.21
N THR A 483 48.91 48.95 28.95
CA THR A 483 50.28 49.15 29.46
C THR A 483 50.33 49.55 30.93
N ARG A 484 49.27 50.19 31.44
CA ARG A 484 49.20 50.73 32.81
C ARG A 484 48.51 49.81 33.80
N ILE A 485 47.68 48.88 33.34
CA ILE A 485 47.01 47.90 34.21
C ILE A 485 48.04 46.97 34.88
N ASP A 486 47.94 46.89 36.20
CA ASP A 486 48.74 46.02 37.07
C ASP A 486 47.85 45.00 37.83
N ASN A 487 48.39 44.38 38.89
CA ASN A 487 47.67 43.37 39.67
C ASN A 487 46.60 43.92 40.63
N ASN A 488 46.54 45.24 40.83
CA ASN A 488 45.56 45.89 41.69
C ASN A 488 44.23 46.14 40.95
N HIS A 489 44.30 46.36 39.64
CA HIS A 489 43.15 46.63 38.79
C HIS A 489 42.35 45.35 38.48
N ARG A 490 41.45 45.00 39.40
CA ARG A 490 40.64 43.77 39.31
C ARG A 490 39.32 43.96 38.58
N GLN A 491 38.83 45.19 38.53
CA GLN A 491 37.51 45.52 37.99
C GLN A 491 37.65 46.44 36.77
N ILE A 492 37.18 45.98 35.62
CA ILE A 492 37.27 46.76 34.38
C ILE A 492 35.87 47.06 33.88
N TYR A 493 35.60 48.34 33.60
CA TYR A 493 34.34 48.82 33.07
C TYR A 493 34.56 49.40 31.67
N LEU A 494 33.81 48.91 30.71
CA LEU A 494 33.76 49.42 29.34
C LEU A 494 32.31 49.83 29.04
N SER A 495 32.15 51.05 28.55
CA SER A 495 30.84 51.63 28.20
C SER A 495 30.88 52.35 26.87
N ASP A 496 29.75 52.34 26.15
CA ASP A 496 29.51 53.16 24.95
C ASP A 496 30.61 53.02 23.90
N SER A 497 30.99 51.77 23.59
CA SER A 497 32.13 51.43 22.72
C SER A 497 31.68 50.64 21.49
N SER A 498 32.52 50.60 20.44
CA SER A 498 32.31 49.68 19.33
C SER A 498 32.86 48.29 19.66
N SER A 499 32.32 47.25 19.01
CA SER A 499 32.81 45.87 19.14
C SER A 499 34.32 45.75 18.85
N ASP A 500 34.84 46.49 17.86
CA ASP A 500 36.27 46.45 17.50
C ASP A 500 37.15 47.00 18.63
N VAL A 501 36.75 48.14 19.21
CA VAL A 501 37.48 48.76 20.33
C VAL A 501 37.41 47.86 21.57
N ALA A 502 36.24 47.26 21.84
CA ALA A 502 36.06 46.31 22.91
C ALA A 502 36.98 45.09 22.73
N GLN A 503 37.04 44.51 21.53
CA GLN A 503 37.89 43.36 21.25
C GLN A 503 39.37 43.64 21.50
N LEU A 504 39.87 44.81 21.10
CA LEU A 504 41.26 45.22 21.32
C LEU A 504 41.63 45.28 22.81
N LEU A 505 40.69 45.66 23.67
CA LEU A 505 40.91 45.79 25.11
C LEU A 505 40.66 44.48 25.86
N ILE A 506 39.51 43.84 25.61
CA ILE A 506 38.99 42.75 26.43
C ILE A 506 39.77 41.46 26.23
N VAL A 507 40.15 41.13 24.99
CA VAL A 507 40.87 39.86 24.71
C VAL A 507 42.22 39.82 25.44
N PRO A 508 43.06 40.87 25.43
CA PRO A 508 44.27 40.90 26.25
C PRO A 508 44.00 40.88 27.76
N LEU A 509 42.93 41.53 28.24
CA LEU A 509 42.58 41.54 29.66
C LEU A 509 42.19 40.16 30.20
N LEU A 510 41.53 39.33 29.39
CA LEU A 510 41.20 37.94 29.78
C LEU A 510 42.44 37.06 29.99
N GLN A 511 43.61 37.47 29.48
CA GLN A 511 44.88 36.78 29.74
C GLN A 511 45.57 37.27 31.03
N LYS A 512 45.15 38.43 31.56
CA LYS A 512 45.70 38.98 32.80
C LYS A 512 45.10 38.27 33.99
N LYS A 513 45.96 37.66 34.81
CA LYS A 513 45.54 36.88 36.00
C LYS A 513 44.99 37.73 37.15
N SER A 514 44.95 39.05 37.02
CA SER A 514 44.48 39.97 38.05
C SER A 514 43.02 40.39 37.90
N VAL A 515 42.45 40.31 36.69
CA VAL A 515 41.09 40.77 36.43
C VAL A 515 40.09 39.72 36.93
N SER A 516 39.25 40.12 37.89
CA SER A 516 38.21 39.29 38.49
C SER A 516 36.80 39.72 38.12
N SER A 517 36.61 40.96 37.68
CA SER A 517 35.29 41.48 37.30
C SER A 517 35.36 42.29 36.03
N LEU A 518 34.52 41.96 35.08
CA LEU A 518 34.42 42.64 33.80
C LEU A 518 32.99 43.13 33.58
N TYR A 519 32.87 44.41 33.27
CA TYR A 519 31.61 45.07 33.03
C TYR A 519 31.62 45.71 31.64
N ILE A 520 30.68 45.29 30.79
CA ILE A 520 30.50 45.79 29.42
C ILE A 520 29.06 46.29 29.32
N PHE A 521 28.92 47.57 29.00
CA PHE A 521 27.64 48.27 28.93
C PHE A 521 27.51 49.00 27.60
N SER A 522 26.32 49.02 27.00
CA SER A 522 26.03 49.82 25.79
C SER A 522 27.08 49.61 24.68
N THR A 523 27.58 48.39 24.55
CA THR A 523 28.67 48.04 23.63
C THR A 523 28.23 46.79 22.87
N PRO A 524 27.54 46.96 21.73
CA PRO A 524 27.03 45.84 20.94
C PRO A 524 28.19 44.97 20.47
N LEU A 525 28.28 43.75 21.01
CA LEU A 525 29.32 42.79 20.66
C LEU A 525 28.88 42.01 19.44
N ARG A 526 29.66 42.06 18.36
CA ARG A 526 29.40 41.25 17.17
C ARG A 526 29.72 39.78 17.43
N HIS A 527 29.09 38.88 16.68
CA HIS A 527 29.28 37.43 16.81
C HIS A 527 30.75 36.99 16.71
N ASP A 528 31.53 37.55 15.79
CA ASP A 528 32.96 37.24 15.63
C ASP A 528 33.77 37.52 16.91
N PHE A 529 33.44 38.63 17.59
CA PHE A 529 34.04 38.95 18.87
C PHE A 529 33.50 38.03 19.99
N ILE A 530 32.21 37.72 20.02
CA ILE A 530 31.63 36.83 21.04
C ILE A 530 32.22 35.42 20.95
N ASP A 531 32.43 34.88 19.75
CA ASP A 531 33.08 33.58 19.54
C ASP A 531 34.50 33.59 20.11
N LEU A 532 35.27 34.63 19.79
CA LEU A 532 36.62 34.80 20.32
C LEU A 532 36.61 34.96 21.84
N PHE A 533 35.73 35.80 22.39
CA PHE A 533 35.56 36.03 23.82
C PHE A 533 35.23 34.73 24.55
N SER A 534 34.26 33.97 24.04
CA SER A 534 33.82 32.69 24.57
C SER A 534 34.94 31.64 24.55
N SER A 535 35.74 31.61 23.47
CA SER A 535 36.91 30.71 23.40
C SER A 535 37.95 31.03 24.50
N LYS A 536 38.14 32.31 24.84
CA LYS A 536 39.05 32.72 25.93
C LYS A 536 38.47 32.47 27.31
N MET A 537 37.15 32.49 27.44
CA MET A 537 36.47 32.18 28.71
C MET A 537 36.57 30.70 29.11
N LEU A 538 36.82 29.77 28.17
CA LEU A 538 37.04 28.35 28.50
C LEU A 538 38.22 28.14 29.46
N ASP A 539 39.34 28.80 29.20
CA ASP A 539 40.58 28.65 29.97
C ASP A 539 40.78 29.76 31.02
N ASN A 540 39.92 30.79 31.02
CA ASN A 540 40.02 31.87 31.99
C ASN A 540 39.69 31.37 33.40
N ASN A 541 40.65 31.51 34.31
CA ASN A 541 40.54 31.02 35.68
C ASN A 541 40.57 32.13 36.74
N THR A 542 40.30 33.37 36.35
CA THR A 542 40.38 34.55 37.24
C THR A 542 39.10 35.37 37.26
N LEU A 543 38.34 35.38 36.17
CA LEU A 543 37.10 36.13 36.07
C LEU A 543 36.00 35.45 36.90
N GLU A 544 35.55 36.15 37.93
CA GLU A 544 34.50 35.72 38.85
C GLU A 544 33.16 36.38 38.51
N SER A 545 33.20 37.57 37.91
CA SER A 545 31.99 38.34 37.56
C SER A 545 32.04 38.89 36.14
N LEU A 546 30.98 38.64 35.38
CA LEU A 546 30.80 39.13 34.02
C LEU A 546 29.45 39.82 33.88
N TYR A 547 29.47 41.08 33.48
CA TYR A 547 28.27 41.86 33.17
C TYR A 547 28.31 42.23 31.70
N LEU A 548 27.35 41.72 30.93
CA LEU A 548 27.12 42.07 29.53
C LEU A 548 25.72 42.67 29.46
N ASN A 549 25.60 43.96 29.74
CA ASN A 549 24.30 44.61 29.93
C ASN A 549 24.07 45.70 28.87
N HIS A 550 22.84 46.18 28.75
CA HIS A 550 22.46 47.29 27.86
C HIS A 550 22.87 47.06 26.40
N ASN A 551 22.09 46.24 25.67
CA ASN A 551 22.28 45.96 24.24
C ASN A 551 23.72 45.55 23.87
N SER A 552 24.38 44.79 24.74
CA SER A 552 25.74 44.29 24.49
C SER A 552 25.75 42.91 23.87
N ILE A 553 24.68 42.13 24.00
CA ILE A 553 24.60 40.74 23.51
C ILE A 553 23.17 40.37 23.13
N ASP A 554 23.02 39.49 22.14
CA ASP A 554 21.76 38.95 21.63
C ASP A 554 21.62 37.45 21.93
N ASP A 555 20.55 36.81 21.43
CA ASP A 555 20.29 35.39 21.65
C ASP A 555 21.43 34.47 21.20
N ASP A 556 21.95 34.65 19.99
CA ASP A 556 23.03 33.81 19.44
C ASP A 556 24.31 33.99 20.26
N GLY A 557 24.61 35.24 20.63
CA GLY A 557 25.72 35.55 21.51
C GLY A 557 25.62 34.84 22.87
N VAL A 558 24.44 34.87 23.49
CA VAL A 558 24.19 34.16 24.75
C VAL A 558 24.39 32.67 24.58
N ILE A 559 23.86 32.07 23.51
CA ILE A 559 24.00 30.63 23.22
C ILE A 559 25.48 30.24 23.15
N THR A 560 26.28 30.95 22.36
CA THR A 560 27.74 30.72 22.25
C THR A 560 28.43 30.88 23.60
N LEU A 561 28.14 31.96 24.32
CA LEU A 561 28.77 32.25 25.60
C LEU A 561 28.48 31.15 26.62
N VAL A 562 27.21 30.77 26.82
CA VAL A 562 26.86 29.79 27.85
C VAL A 562 27.41 28.40 27.54
N GLN A 563 27.56 28.02 26.26
CA GLN A 563 28.23 26.78 25.86
C GLN A 563 29.68 26.74 26.36
N SER A 564 30.41 27.84 26.21
CA SER A 564 31.79 27.93 26.74
C SER A 564 31.83 27.91 28.27
N LEU A 565 30.87 28.58 28.93
CA LEU A 565 30.82 28.68 30.38
C LEU A 565 30.47 27.37 31.09
N LYS A 566 29.88 26.37 30.40
CA LYS A 566 29.61 25.03 30.98
C LYS A 566 30.87 24.41 31.63
N HIS A 567 32.03 24.66 31.05
CA HIS A 567 33.31 24.10 31.49
C HIS A 567 34.10 25.05 32.40
N ASN A 568 33.77 26.34 32.41
CA ASN A 568 34.40 27.33 33.27
C ASN A 568 34.11 27.01 34.76
N LYS A 569 35.16 27.04 35.59
CA LYS A 569 35.09 26.70 37.03
C LYS A 569 35.34 27.90 37.95
N LYS A 570 35.21 29.12 37.44
CA LYS A 570 35.55 30.34 38.17
C LYS A 570 34.46 31.39 38.15
N LEU A 571 33.72 31.52 37.05
CA LEU A 571 32.64 32.48 36.97
C LEU A 571 31.54 32.15 38.00
N GLN A 572 31.20 33.15 38.81
CA GLN A 572 30.19 33.09 39.87
C GLN A 572 29.02 34.03 39.59
N TYR A 573 29.23 35.13 38.89
CA TYR A 573 28.21 36.12 38.58
C TYR A 573 28.13 36.35 37.07
N LEU A 574 26.94 36.18 36.51
CA LEU A 574 26.63 36.51 35.12
C LEU A 574 25.41 37.43 35.08
N SER A 575 25.59 38.61 34.50
CA SER A 575 24.49 39.55 34.26
C SER A 575 24.32 39.76 32.76
N LEU A 576 23.07 39.61 32.32
CA LEU A 576 22.60 39.81 30.95
C LEU A 576 21.44 40.83 30.93
N GLU A 577 21.39 41.73 31.91
CA GLU A 577 20.28 42.66 32.08
C GLU A 577 20.24 43.72 30.97
N PHE A 578 19.03 44.21 30.67
CA PHE A 578 18.81 45.27 29.69
C PHE A 578 19.31 44.94 28.27
N ASN A 579 19.37 43.66 27.90
CA ASN A 579 19.56 43.26 26.52
C ASN A 579 18.21 42.88 25.92
N THR A 580 17.61 43.80 25.16
CA THR A 580 16.29 43.60 24.56
C THR A 580 16.29 42.56 23.44
N GLU A 581 17.46 42.22 22.90
CA GLU A 581 17.63 41.20 21.86
C GLU A 581 17.86 39.79 22.42
N ILE A 582 17.87 39.63 23.75
CA ILE A 582 17.73 38.31 24.38
C ILE A 582 16.24 38.00 24.49
N THR A 583 15.79 37.00 23.74
CA THR A 583 14.40 36.53 23.69
C THR A 583 14.29 35.11 24.23
N SER A 584 13.10 34.50 24.11
CA SER A 584 12.91 33.09 24.49
C SER A 584 13.66 32.09 23.59
N LEU A 585 14.37 32.52 22.54
CA LEU A 585 15.19 31.65 21.69
C LEU A 585 16.44 31.12 22.41
N SER A 586 17.10 31.92 23.24
CA SER A 586 18.30 31.50 24.01
C SER A 586 17.96 30.72 25.30
N VAL A 587 16.69 30.68 25.70
CA VAL A 587 16.22 30.03 26.94
C VAL A 587 16.59 28.56 27.03
N PRO A 588 16.45 27.71 25.99
CA PRO A 588 16.85 26.31 26.09
C PRO A 588 18.32 26.12 26.47
N SER A 589 19.23 26.91 25.89
CA SER A 589 20.66 26.88 26.19
C SER A 589 20.97 27.42 27.58
N LEU A 590 20.31 28.52 28.00
CA LEU A 590 20.40 29.04 29.37
C LEU A 590 19.88 28.03 30.39
N ALA A 591 18.74 27.39 30.14
CA ALA A 591 18.14 26.39 31.01
C ALA A 591 19.05 25.15 31.12
N GLU A 592 19.66 24.69 30.03
CA GLU A 592 20.64 23.61 30.06
C GLU A 592 21.88 24.01 30.88
N PHE A 593 22.40 25.22 30.66
CA PHE A 593 23.52 25.76 31.43
C PHE A 593 23.19 25.88 32.93
N ILE A 594 21.97 26.30 33.28
CA ILE A 594 21.49 26.30 34.65
C ILE A 594 21.41 24.88 35.19
N ARG A 595 20.88 23.89 34.46
CA ARG A 595 20.78 22.49 34.95
C ARG A 595 22.15 21.90 35.30
N ILE A 596 23.20 22.32 34.60
CA ILE A 596 24.58 21.92 34.91
C ILE A 596 24.99 22.54 36.25
N ASP A 597 25.64 21.76 37.10
CA ASP A 597 26.13 22.20 38.40
C ASP A 597 27.41 23.06 38.27
N SER A 598 27.29 24.17 37.56
CA SER A 598 28.34 25.13 37.29
C SER A 598 28.76 25.88 38.57
N THR A 599 29.81 26.70 38.48
CA THR A 599 30.23 27.57 39.59
C THR A 599 29.39 28.83 39.73
N LEU A 600 28.41 29.03 38.84
CA LEU A 600 27.57 30.21 38.83
C LEU A 600 26.69 30.24 40.09
N SER A 601 26.79 31.35 40.82
CA SER A 601 26.04 31.62 42.05
C SER A 601 24.90 32.60 41.80
N VAL A 602 25.05 33.52 40.83
CA VAL A 602 24.02 34.51 40.48
C VAL A 602 23.89 34.69 38.97
N LEU A 603 22.64 34.66 38.49
CA LEU A 603 22.27 34.97 37.11
C LEU A 603 21.21 36.10 37.06
N TYR A 604 21.53 37.21 36.41
CA TYR A 604 20.56 38.27 36.13
C TYR A 604 20.14 38.24 34.66
N VAL A 605 18.83 38.13 34.40
CA VAL A 605 18.23 38.14 33.05
C VAL A 605 17.00 39.07 32.99
N ALA A 606 16.93 40.05 33.91
CA ALA A 606 15.86 41.04 33.92
C ALA A 606 16.03 42.07 32.78
N SER A 607 14.93 42.73 32.42
CA SER A 607 14.87 43.68 31.30
C SER A 607 15.36 43.09 29.98
N THR A 608 15.04 41.81 29.75
CA THR A 608 15.20 41.10 28.48
C THR A 608 13.83 40.90 27.83
N SER A 609 13.81 40.44 26.58
CA SER A 609 12.60 40.09 25.83
C SER A 609 12.19 38.62 26.02
N ILE A 610 12.68 37.95 27.07
CA ILE A 610 12.23 36.61 27.44
C ILE A 610 10.76 36.67 27.86
N ASP A 611 9.93 35.84 27.22
CA ASP A 611 8.51 35.79 27.48
C ASP A 611 8.16 35.01 28.75
N ALA A 612 6.87 35.03 29.11
CA ALA A 612 6.37 34.33 30.29
C ALA A 612 6.68 32.83 30.30
N LYS A 613 6.64 32.17 29.13
CA LYS A 613 6.92 30.74 29.00
C LYS A 613 8.41 30.46 29.21
N GLY A 614 9.28 31.26 28.59
CA GLY A 614 10.72 31.15 28.73
C GLY A 614 11.18 31.36 30.17
N VAL A 615 10.61 32.35 30.86
CA VAL A 615 10.90 32.55 32.30
C VAL A 615 10.49 31.35 33.15
N LEU A 616 9.32 30.76 32.89
CA LEU A 616 8.89 29.55 33.60
C LEU A 616 9.86 28.38 33.36
N GLU A 617 10.39 28.23 32.15
CA GLU A 617 11.38 27.20 31.83
C GLU A 617 12.73 27.43 32.54
N LEU A 618 13.22 28.68 32.58
CA LEU A 618 14.42 29.03 33.34
C LEU A 618 14.23 28.73 34.84
N VAL A 619 13.08 29.07 35.41
CA VAL A 619 12.78 28.80 36.82
C VAL A 619 12.62 27.30 37.08
N ASP A 620 12.00 26.54 36.17
CA ASP A 620 11.85 25.09 36.30
C ASP A 620 13.21 24.37 36.29
N SER A 621 14.16 24.87 35.49
CA SER A 621 15.52 24.33 35.40
C SER A 621 16.28 24.36 36.74
N LEU A 622 15.91 25.28 37.66
CA LEU A 622 16.48 25.35 39.01
C LEU A 622 16.25 24.09 39.84
N LYS A 623 15.24 23.26 39.52
CA LYS A 623 14.98 21.99 40.23
C LYS A 623 16.17 21.03 40.17
N PHE A 624 16.96 21.11 39.11
CA PHE A 624 18.09 20.21 38.86
C PHE A 624 19.42 20.78 39.34
N ASN A 625 19.51 22.10 39.50
CA ASN A 625 20.71 22.78 39.96
C ASN A 625 20.68 22.99 41.49
N LYS A 626 21.79 22.71 42.18
CA LYS A 626 21.91 22.90 43.64
C LYS A 626 22.82 24.06 44.06
N ARG A 627 23.59 24.63 43.13
CA ARG A 627 24.62 25.66 43.40
C ARG A 627 24.22 27.08 43.06
N LEU A 628 23.44 27.29 42.00
CA LEU A 628 22.93 28.60 41.62
C LEU A 628 22.07 29.12 42.76
N GLY A 629 22.56 30.15 43.44
CA GLY A 629 21.96 30.72 44.64
C GLY A 629 20.85 31.71 44.32
N LYS A 630 20.94 32.43 43.20
CA LYS A 630 19.96 33.45 42.80
C LYS A 630 19.84 33.56 41.29
N ILE A 631 18.60 33.55 40.78
CA ILE A 631 18.24 34.03 39.44
C ILE A 631 17.31 35.23 39.58
N VAL A 632 17.55 36.30 38.82
CA VAL A 632 16.71 37.49 38.82
C VAL A 632 16.07 37.67 37.45
N VAL A 633 14.74 37.73 37.45
CA VAL A 633 13.90 37.95 36.26
C VAL A 633 13.05 39.20 36.44
N ASP A 634 12.32 39.63 35.41
CA ASP A 634 11.50 40.83 35.53
C ASP A 634 10.38 40.73 36.57
N HIS A 635 10.12 41.82 37.29
CA HIS A 635 8.97 41.96 38.19
C HIS A 635 7.65 41.56 37.54
N LYS A 636 7.49 41.79 36.24
CA LYS A 636 6.28 41.46 35.46
C LYS A 636 5.95 39.95 35.51
N HIS A 637 6.94 39.08 35.74
CA HIS A 637 6.75 37.64 35.83
C HIS A 637 6.47 37.13 37.25
N LYS A 638 6.43 38.00 38.26
CA LYS A 638 6.20 37.61 39.66
C LYS A 638 4.90 36.82 39.86
N ALA A 639 3.83 37.22 39.17
CA ALA A 639 2.53 36.55 39.28
C ALA A 639 2.57 35.10 38.73
N ILE A 640 3.15 34.90 37.54
CA ILE A 640 3.24 33.57 36.91
C ILE A 640 4.24 32.65 37.62
N CYS A 641 5.27 33.22 38.25
CA CYS A 641 6.27 32.48 39.00
C CYS A 641 5.84 32.22 40.46
N SER A 642 4.67 32.68 40.90
CA SER A 642 4.18 32.55 42.28
C SER A 642 4.22 31.12 42.83
N GLN A 643 4.02 30.10 41.97
CA GLN A 643 4.12 28.69 42.36
C GLN A 643 5.53 28.22 42.75
N PHE A 644 6.55 28.98 42.35
CA PHE A 644 7.97 28.74 42.66
C PHE A 644 8.46 29.62 43.81
N VAL A 645 7.83 30.79 44.01
CA VAL A 645 8.09 31.69 45.14
C VAL A 645 7.79 30.96 46.46
N GLY A 646 8.79 30.85 47.34
CA GLY A 646 8.70 30.15 48.62
C GLY A 646 9.06 28.65 48.59
N LYS A 647 9.13 28.02 47.41
CA LYS A 647 9.73 26.67 47.26
C LYS A 647 11.23 26.74 46.95
N THR A 648 11.67 27.82 46.33
CA THR A 648 13.08 28.11 46.08
C THR A 648 13.40 29.52 46.58
N ASN A 649 14.26 29.67 47.58
CA ASN A 649 14.79 30.99 48.01
C ASN A 649 15.80 31.57 47.00
N ARG A 650 15.69 31.14 45.73
CA ARG A 650 16.70 31.30 44.68
C ARG A 650 16.16 32.05 43.47
N LEU A 651 14.87 32.41 43.48
CA LEU A 651 14.24 33.26 42.47
C LEU A 651 13.93 34.61 43.09
N ASP A 652 14.51 35.66 42.51
CA ASP A 652 14.23 37.05 42.83
C ASP A 652 13.69 37.78 41.60
N PHE A 653 13.12 38.96 41.83
CA PHE A 653 12.53 39.78 40.78
C PHE A 653 13.15 41.17 40.79
N SER A 654 13.33 41.76 39.60
CA SER A 654 13.74 43.16 39.47
C SER A 654 12.73 44.11 40.13
N TYR A 655 13.11 45.37 40.34
CA TYR A 655 12.21 46.38 40.89
C TYR A 655 11.08 46.71 39.90
N SER A 656 9.88 47.00 40.41
CA SER A 656 8.66 47.19 39.59
C SER A 656 8.63 48.47 38.74
N SER A 657 9.61 49.37 38.91
CA SER A 657 9.65 50.64 38.19
C SER A 657 10.59 50.56 36.99
N THR A 658 10.01 50.51 35.79
CA THR A 658 10.67 50.77 34.50
C THR A 658 11.24 52.19 34.39
N THR A 659 11.12 53.04 35.42
CA THR A 659 11.51 54.46 35.40
C THR A 659 12.75 54.81 36.23
N ALA A 660 13.45 53.83 36.83
CA ALA A 660 14.58 54.14 37.70
C ALA A 660 15.96 54.18 37.00
N TYR A 661 16.13 53.58 35.82
CA TYR A 661 17.41 53.58 35.11
C TYR A 661 17.49 54.60 33.95
N GLU A 662 16.36 55.02 33.38
CA GLU A 662 16.34 56.01 32.30
C GLU A 662 16.60 57.45 32.79
N ASN A 663 16.53 57.71 34.10
CA ASN A 663 16.70 59.06 34.68
C ASN A 663 17.96 59.25 35.54
N THR A 664 18.87 58.28 35.58
CA THR A 664 20.16 58.45 36.28
C THR A 664 21.32 57.99 35.41
N GLY A 665 21.56 58.73 34.31
CA GLY A 665 22.83 58.70 33.58
C GLY A 665 24.05 59.09 34.43
N ILE A 666 23.88 59.40 35.71
CA ILE A 666 24.94 59.59 36.69
C ILE A 666 24.39 59.16 38.06
N THR A 667 24.77 58.00 38.57
CA THR A 667 24.81 57.78 40.03
C THR A 667 26.22 57.42 40.43
N LYS A 668 26.80 58.31 41.22
CA LYS A 668 27.93 58.05 42.12
C LYS A 668 27.80 56.66 42.73
N PHE A 669 28.81 55.83 42.51
CA PHE A 669 29.27 54.88 43.54
C PHE A 669 30.32 55.60 44.37
#